data_AF-A0A9R0ZVR0-F1
#
_entry.id   AF-A0A9R0ZVR0-F1
#
_cell.length_a   1.000
_cell.length_b   1.000
_cell.length_c   1.000
_cell.angle_alpha   90.00
_cell.angle_beta   90.00
_cell.angle_gamma   90.00
#
_symmetry.space_group_name_H-M   'P 1'
#
loop_
_entity.id
_entity.type
_entity.pdbx_description
1 polymer ?
#
loop_
_entity_poly.entity_id
_entity_poly.type
_entity_poly.pdbx_seq_one_letter_code
_entity_poly.pdbx_strand_id
1 'polypeptide(L)'
;MDTAKAATFPLPLLAVAYQQLIHGSSAVIGDESASPLKVWEQLFGVNIIDAASQQIYDASELADQLVMASKAAKRIGFIGLGAMGFGMASHLLKSGFSVTAYDVYKPTLARFAALGGLTKDSPEEVSRDVEILIIMVANEVQAESVLYGNAGAVSVLPAGTSIILSSTVSPGFVTQLKGRLEAECREIKLVDAPVSGGVKRAADGTLTVIVSGTDEALHCTGRVLSALSEKLYLIKGGCGAASSVKMVNQLLAGVHIASAAEAMAFGARLNLRTRRIFEIIQHARGYSWMFGNRVPHMLDNDYTPLSAVDIFVKDLGIVSRESSNLRIPLHVSSVAHQLFVSGSASGWGRYDDSAVVKVYETLTGVKVEGRPPMLNKEDVLRSLPVEWPEVPMDDLVSSASHDSKKVLVVLDDDPTGTQTVHDIEVLTEWPVEALTEQFLKLPTCFFILTNSRSMTADKAALLVKDICRNLEAAAKTVPGISYTVVLRGDSTLRGHFPEEADAVVSVLGDMDAWIICPFFLQGGRYTVDDIHYVADSERLIPAGETEFAKDAAFGYTSSNLKQWVEEKTKGRILENQVSSISISLLRKEGPDAVCQLLCSLEKGSVCIVNAASERDMNVFAAGMIQAELQGKRFLCRTAASFVSARIGIKPKPPIRPNDLGLKRNLAGGLIVVGSYVPKTTKQVDELRSQCAQSLRVIEVSVEMISLKSTERDQEISRIVELGNAYIQSGRDTLVVTSRQLITGKTPEESLEINYKVSSALVEIVQRIDSRPRYILAKGGITSSDLATKALEARRAKVMGQALAGVPLWQLGPESRHPGVPYIVFPGNVGDNSALAEVVQNWACPSRSSTKELLLNAEKSGYAVGAFNVYNLEGIEAVIAAAEAEESPAILQVHPSSLKQGGVPLVACCIAAAERASVPITVHYDHGADKHDLLGALEMGFDSVMVDGSHLTLEENILYTKNISSLAHAKGMLVEAELGRLSGTEDGLTVEEYEARFTDIAQAEQFIDETGIDALAVCIGNVHGKYPPSGPNLRLDLLKELRALTMKKGVSLVLHGASGLPHELVKGVHRFGGEEIQREYGGPQQLPAVTQEARKRPGSGHGVCQGSNESCCSREDAPLRICRQSLNVATQ
;
A
#
# COMPACT_ATOMS: atom_id res chain seq x y z
N MET A 1 -3.13 -25.19 -38.31
CA MET A 1 -1.85 -25.77 -37.85
C MET A 1 -0.79 -24.71 -37.62
N ASP A 2 -0.57 -23.77 -38.54
CA ASP A 2 0.44 -22.72 -38.35
C ASP A 2 0.10 -21.76 -37.20
N THR A 3 -1.19 -21.44 -37.00
CA THR A 3 -1.67 -20.67 -35.83
C THR A 3 -1.50 -21.41 -34.50
N ALA A 4 -1.67 -22.74 -34.50
CA ALA A 4 -1.50 -23.57 -33.29
C ALA A 4 -0.01 -23.81 -32.96
N LYS A 5 0.86 -23.88 -33.99
CA LYS A 5 2.32 -23.88 -33.83
C LYS A 5 2.86 -22.54 -33.32
N ALA A 6 2.18 -21.44 -33.62
CA ALA A 6 2.54 -20.09 -33.16
C ALA A 6 2.00 -19.75 -31.76
N ALA A 7 1.04 -20.52 -31.24
CA ALA A 7 0.51 -20.34 -29.89
C ALA A 7 1.48 -20.95 -28.86
N THR A 8 1.91 -20.14 -27.89
CA THR A 8 2.75 -20.57 -26.75
C THR A 8 2.02 -21.47 -25.75
N PHE A 9 0.75 -21.79 -26.00
CA PHE A 9 -0.11 -22.54 -25.08
C PHE A 9 -0.24 -23.99 -25.56
N PRO A 10 0.28 -24.99 -24.82
CA PRO A 10 0.10 -26.39 -25.20
C PRO A 10 -1.38 -26.75 -24.98
N LEU A 11 -2.04 -27.29 -26.02
CA LEU A 11 -3.39 -27.87 -25.93
C LEU A 11 -3.34 -29.38 -26.25
N PRO A 12 -2.74 -30.22 -25.39
CA PRO A 12 -2.48 -31.62 -25.72
C PRO A 12 -3.77 -32.42 -26.00
N LEU A 13 -4.87 -32.13 -25.28
CA LEU A 13 -6.14 -32.83 -25.48
C LEU A 13 -6.79 -32.44 -26.81
N LEU A 14 -6.81 -31.14 -27.14
CA LEU A 14 -7.32 -30.65 -28.42
C LEU A 14 -6.50 -31.18 -29.60
N ALA A 15 -5.17 -31.21 -29.48
CA ALA A 15 -4.29 -31.69 -30.52
C ALA A 15 -4.55 -33.18 -30.85
N VAL A 16 -4.72 -34.01 -29.81
CA VAL A 16 -5.06 -35.43 -29.98
C VAL A 16 -6.46 -35.60 -30.59
N ALA A 17 -7.47 -34.88 -30.09
CA ALA A 17 -8.82 -34.94 -30.65
C ALA A 17 -8.84 -34.57 -32.15
N TYR A 18 -8.08 -33.53 -32.52
CA TYR A 18 -7.96 -33.10 -33.91
C TYR A 18 -7.22 -34.12 -34.78
N GLN A 19 -6.12 -34.73 -34.30
CA GLN A 19 -5.42 -35.79 -35.02
C GLN A 19 -6.32 -37.00 -35.30
N GLN A 20 -7.17 -37.38 -34.35
CA GLN A 20 -8.14 -38.46 -34.53
C GLN A 20 -9.17 -38.12 -35.61
N LEU A 21 -9.67 -36.88 -35.63
CA LEU A 21 -10.60 -36.43 -36.67
C LEU A 21 -9.96 -36.46 -38.07
N ILE A 22 -8.68 -36.07 -38.20
CA ILE A 22 -7.93 -36.17 -39.47
C ILE A 22 -7.72 -37.64 -39.86
N HIS A 23 -7.33 -38.50 -38.92
CA HIS A 23 -7.11 -39.91 -39.21
C HIS A 23 -8.41 -40.58 -39.69
N GLY A 24 -9.53 -40.27 -39.02
CA GLY A 24 -10.86 -40.71 -39.42
C GLY A 24 -11.25 -40.22 -40.83
N SER A 25 -10.91 -38.99 -41.20
CA SER A 25 -11.24 -38.46 -42.53
C SER A 25 -10.32 -38.95 -43.66
N SER A 26 -9.10 -39.38 -43.34
CA SER A 26 -8.10 -39.81 -44.33
C SER A 26 -8.08 -41.32 -44.60
N ALA A 27 -8.61 -42.14 -43.71
CA ALA A 27 -8.66 -43.60 -43.86
C ALA A 27 -9.68 -44.09 -44.91
N VAL A 28 -10.51 -43.20 -45.46
CA VAL A 28 -11.55 -43.54 -46.45
C VAL A 28 -11.29 -42.81 -47.76
N ILE A 29 -10.57 -43.47 -48.66
CA ILE A 29 -10.47 -43.01 -50.05
C ILE A 29 -11.60 -43.69 -50.83
N GLY A 30 -12.66 -42.95 -51.17
CA GLY A 30 -13.67 -43.37 -52.15
C GLY A 30 -15.10 -43.60 -51.65
N ASP A 31 -15.41 -43.37 -50.37
CA ASP A 31 -16.79 -43.41 -49.84
C ASP A 31 -17.09 -42.13 -49.04
N GLU A 32 -17.73 -41.15 -49.68
CA GLU A 32 -18.16 -39.89 -49.05
C GLU A 32 -19.21 -40.09 -47.93
N SER A 33 -19.70 -41.32 -47.72
CA SER A 33 -20.67 -41.68 -46.67
C SER A 33 -20.05 -42.34 -45.43
N ALA A 34 -18.72 -42.48 -45.37
CA ALA A 34 -18.07 -43.13 -44.25
C ALA A 34 -17.92 -42.19 -43.05
N SER A 35 -18.70 -42.44 -42.00
CA SER A 35 -18.56 -41.72 -40.73
C SER A 35 -17.26 -42.12 -40.01
N PRO A 36 -16.69 -41.27 -39.13
CA PRO A 36 -15.59 -41.64 -38.25
C PRO A 36 -15.86 -42.92 -37.45
N LEU A 37 -17.14 -43.23 -37.21
CA LEU A 37 -17.60 -44.49 -36.62
C LEU A 37 -17.18 -45.70 -37.47
N LYS A 38 -17.51 -45.75 -38.77
CA LYS A 38 -17.17 -46.88 -39.65
C LYS A 38 -15.66 -47.14 -39.75
N VAL A 39 -14.85 -46.08 -39.72
CA VAL A 39 -13.38 -46.18 -39.70
C VAL A 39 -12.90 -46.82 -38.41
N TRP A 40 -13.48 -46.40 -37.29
CA TRP A 40 -13.18 -46.97 -35.97
C TRP A 40 -13.60 -48.45 -35.89
N GLU A 41 -14.79 -48.79 -36.41
CA GLU A 41 -15.28 -50.17 -36.47
C GLU A 41 -14.38 -51.07 -37.34
N GLN A 42 -13.90 -50.56 -38.49
CA GLN A 42 -12.99 -51.28 -39.39
C GLN A 42 -11.58 -51.47 -38.80
N LEU A 43 -11.04 -50.45 -38.15
CA LEU A 43 -9.69 -50.49 -37.57
C LEU A 43 -9.61 -51.40 -36.33
N PHE A 44 -10.66 -51.44 -35.52
CA PHE A 44 -10.64 -52.14 -34.22
C PHE A 44 -11.50 -53.41 -34.19
N GLY A 45 -12.23 -53.72 -35.28
CA GLY A 45 -13.01 -54.94 -35.40
C GLY A 45 -14.22 -55.01 -34.46
N VAL A 46 -14.74 -53.85 -34.03
CA VAL A 46 -15.89 -53.74 -33.13
C VAL A 46 -17.02 -53.06 -33.89
N ASN A 47 -18.14 -53.74 -34.12
CA ASN A 47 -19.35 -53.12 -34.65
C ASN A 47 -20.15 -52.50 -33.48
N ILE A 48 -20.20 -51.17 -33.42
CA ILE A 48 -20.84 -50.42 -32.33
C ILE A 48 -22.36 -50.57 -32.41
N ILE A 49 -22.92 -50.67 -33.62
CA ILE A 49 -24.36 -50.88 -33.82
C ILE A 49 -24.77 -52.25 -33.29
N ASP A 50 -23.99 -53.30 -33.61
CA ASP A 50 -24.25 -54.65 -33.10
C ASP A 50 -24.14 -54.70 -31.56
N ALA A 51 -23.13 -54.05 -30.98
CA ALA A 51 -22.97 -53.94 -29.53
C ALA A 51 -24.13 -53.17 -28.86
N ALA A 52 -24.60 -52.08 -29.48
CA ALA A 52 -25.74 -51.30 -29.00
C ALA A 52 -27.09 -52.01 -29.18
N SER A 53 -27.18 -52.95 -30.12
CA SER A 53 -28.39 -53.72 -30.44
C SER A 53 -28.52 -55.06 -29.71
N GLN A 54 -27.52 -55.43 -28.88
CA GLN A 54 -27.64 -56.59 -27.99
C GLN A 54 -28.89 -56.45 -27.10
N GLN A 55 -29.51 -57.60 -26.77
CA GLN A 55 -30.82 -57.68 -26.11
C GLN A 55 -30.94 -56.69 -24.95
N ILE A 56 -31.75 -55.65 -25.15
CA ILE A 56 -31.91 -54.55 -24.21
C ILE A 56 -32.61 -55.11 -22.97
N TYR A 57 -31.95 -55.02 -21.81
CA TYR A 57 -32.55 -55.29 -20.52
C TYR A 57 -32.39 -54.05 -19.64
N ASP A 58 -33.37 -53.79 -18.78
CA ASP A 58 -33.27 -52.73 -17.80
C ASP A 58 -32.44 -53.21 -16.60
N ALA A 59 -31.23 -52.67 -16.47
CA ALA A 59 -30.30 -53.03 -15.41
C ALA A 59 -30.79 -52.59 -14.01
N SER A 60 -31.68 -51.60 -13.93
CA SER A 60 -32.30 -51.14 -12.68
C SER A 60 -33.45 -52.06 -12.28
N GLU A 61 -34.31 -52.43 -13.23
CA GLU A 61 -35.44 -53.35 -12.96
C GLU A 61 -34.93 -54.72 -12.50
N LEU A 62 -33.87 -55.23 -13.13
CA LEU A 62 -33.24 -56.49 -12.73
C LEU A 62 -32.64 -56.42 -11.33
N ALA A 63 -32.09 -55.26 -10.95
CA ALA A 63 -31.58 -55.02 -9.60
C ALA A 63 -32.72 -55.00 -8.56
N ASP A 64 -33.85 -54.36 -8.87
CA ASP A 64 -35.02 -54.34 -7.98
C ASP A 64 -35.59 -55.74 -7.74
N GLN A 65 -35.73 -56.54 -8.80
CA GLN A 65 -36.17 -57.94 -8.71
C GLN A 65 -35.23 -58.76 -7.82
N LEU A 66 -33.92 -58.53 -7.91
CA LEU A 66 -32.91 -59.19 -7.11
C LEU A 66 -32.97 -58.78 -5.63
N VAL A 67 -33.16 -57.49 -5.35
CA VAL A 67 -33.30 -56.97 -3.97
C VAL A 67 -34.55 -57.55 -3.30
N MET A 68 -35.66 -57.66 -4.02
CA MET A 68 -36.91 -58.25 -3.50
C MET A 68 -36.78 -59.73 -3.12
N ALA A 69 -35.96 -60.48 -3.85
CA ALA A 69 -35.69 -61.89 -3.55
C ALA A 69 -34.67 -62.09 -2.40
N SER A 70 -33.81 -61.10 -2.15
CA SER A 70 -32.61 -61.22 -1.31
C SER A 70 -32.84 -61.66 0.15
N LYS A 71 -31.98 -62.58 0.64
CA LYS A 71 -31.96 -63.08 2.03
C LYS A 71 -31.56 -61.99 3.02
N ALA A 72 -32.05 -62.07 4.26
CA ALA A 72 -31.71 -61.14 5.33
C ALA A 72 -30.35 -61.49 5.99
N ALA A 73 -29.25 -60.96 5.45
CA ALA A 73 -27.96 -60.92 6.15
C ALA A 73 -27.91 -59.72 7.12
N LYS A 74 -27.37 -59.90 8.32
CA LYS A 74 -27.26 -58.86 9.35
C LYS A 74 -25.85 -58.61 9.86
N ARG A 75 -24.91 -59.57 9.72
CA ARG A 75 -23.53 -59.45 10.20
C ARG A 75 -22.58 -59.07 9.06
N ILE A 76 -22.11 -57.83 9.07
CA ILE A 76 -21.25 -57.24 8.04
C ILE A 76 -19.84 -57.01 8.60
N GLY A 77 -18.85 -57.57 7.92
CA GLY A 77 -17.46 -57.14 8.04
C GLY A 77 -17.18 -56.00 7.08
N PHE A 78 -16.48 -54.95 7.52
CA PHE A 78 -16.13 -53.81 6.66
C PHE A 78 -14.65 -53.47 6.76
N ILE A 79 -13.92 -53.64 5.66
CA ILE A 79 -12.47 -53.38 5.60
C ILE A 79 -12.23 -52.15 4.72
N GLY A 80 -11.67 -51.11 5.32
CA GLY A 80 -11.34 -49.82 4.69
C GLY A 80 -12.32 -48.71 5.05
N LEU A 81 -12.03 -47.96 6.11
CA LEU A 81 -12.78 -46.79 6.58
C LEU A 81 -12.16 -45.46 6.08
N GLY A 82 -11.66 -45.46 4.85
CA GLY A 82 -11.20 -44.25 4.17
C GLY A 82 -12.34 -43.27 3.85
N ALA A 83 -12.08 -42.28 3.00
CA ALA A 83 -13.02 -41.20 2.68
C ALA A 83 -14.44 -41.69 2.30
N MET A 84 -14.54 -42.69 1.43
CA MET A 84 -15.82 -43.30 1.05
C MET A 84 -16.30 -44.35 2.06
N GLY A 85 -15.40 -45.24 2.48
CA GLY A 85 -15.74 -46.41 3.29
C GLY A 85 -16.29 -46.05 4.67
N PHE A 86 -15.80 -44.97 5.30
CA PHE A 86 -16.34 -44.49 6.57
C PHE A 86 -17.82 -44.10 6.44
N GLY A 87 -18.19 -43.38 5.36
CA GLY A 87 -19.58 -42.99 5.09
C GLY A 87 -20.47 -44.21 4.88
N MET A 88 -20.03 -45.16 4.04
CA MET A 88 -20.75 -46.41 3.77
C MET A 88 -20.97 -47.24 5.03
N ALA A 89 -19.92 -47.50 5.81
CA ALA A 89 -20.02 -48.29 7.04
C ALA A 89 -20.92 -47.61 8.08
N SER A 90 -20.82 -46.29 8.22
CA SER A 90 -21.66 -45.52 9.15
C SER A 90 -23.13 -45.52 8.73
N HIS A 91 -23.39 -45.48 7.42
CA HIS A 91 -24.75 -45.57 6.90
C HIS A 91 -25.35 -46.96 7.15
N LEU A 92 -24.60 -48.03 6.92
CA LEU A 92 -25.06 -49.40 7.20
C LEU A 92 -25.43 -49.60 8.68
N LEU A 93 -24.65 -49.03 9.61
CA LEU A 93 -25.01 -49.04 11.04
C LEU A 93 -26.37 -48.36 11.29
N LYS A 94 -26.59 -47.17 10.71
CA LYS A 94 -27.86 -46.43 10.82
C LYS A 94 -29.03 -47.19 10.22
N SER A 95 -28.77 -47.96 9.16
CA SER A 95 -29.75 -48.79 8.47
C SER A 95 -30.01 -50.14 9.17
N GLY A 96 -29.48 -50.34 10.38
CA GLY A 96 -29.80 -51.47 11.26
C GLY A 96 -28.95 -52.72 11.05
N PHE A 97 -27.84 -52.63 10.31
CA PHE A 97 -26.87 -53.72 10.16
C PHE A 97 -25.87 -53.74 11.32
N SER A 98 -25.41 -54.93 11.70
CA SER A 98 -24.31 -55.08 12.66
C SER A 98 -22.99 -55.03 11.88
N VAL A 99 -22.25 -53.93 12.00
CA VAL A 99 -21.01 -53.69 11.25
C VAL A 99 -19.80 -53.79 12.17
N THR A 100 -18.91 -54.74 11.85
CA THR A 100 -17.57 -54.85 12.45
C THR A 100 -16.54 -54.38 11.44
N ALA A 101 -15.73 -53.38 11.79
CA ALA A 101 -14.86 -52.72 10.85
C ALA A 101 -13.37 -52.75 11.21
N TYR A 102 -12.54 -52.66 10.17
CA TYR A 102 -11.09 -52.49 10.27
C TYR A 102 -10.59 -51.43 9.29
N ASP A 103 -9.62 -50.64 9.73
CA ASP A 103 -8.84 -49.72 8.92
C ASP A 103 -7.42 -49.63 9.47
N VAL A 104 -6.45 -49.41 8.59
CA VAL A 104 -5.04 -49.26 8.96
C VAL A 104 -4.80 -47.99 9.79
N TYR A 105 -5.64 -46.96 9.61
CA TYR A 105 -5.54 -45.68 10.30
C TYR A 105 -6.38 -45.69 11.58
N LYS A 106 -5.75 -45.97 12.73
CA LYS A 106 -6.43 -46.11 14.03
C LYS A 106 -7.42 -44.98 14.39
N PRO A 107 -7.20 -43.69 14.06
CA PRO A 107 -8.19 -42.65 14.35
C PRO A 107 -9.55 -42.81 13.66
N THR A 108 -9.64 -43.42 12.46
CA THR A 108 -10.96 -43.68 11.84
C THR A 108 -11.72 -44.77 12.56
N LEU A 109 -11.03 -45.77 13.12
CA LEU A 109 -11.64 -46.79 13.97
C LEU A 109 -12.23 -46.19 15.25
N ALA A 110 -11.49 -45.31 15.93
CA ALA A 110 -12.00 -44.61 17.12
C ALA A 110 -13.26 -43.80 16.80
N ARG A 111 -13.28 -43.09 15.67
CA ARG A 111 -14.45 -42.35 15.18
C ARG A 111 -15.64 -43.26 14.87
N PHE A 112 -15.40 -44.43 14.29
CA PHE A 112 -16.45 -45.38 13.95
C PHE A 112 -17.04 -46.06 15.20
N ALA A 113 -16.18 -46.41 16.16
CA ALA A 113 -16.60 -46.95 17.45
C ALA A 113 -17.47 -45.94 18.23
N ALA A 114 -17.15 -44.64 18.17
CA ALA A 114 -17.97 -43.59 18.76
C ALA A 114 -19.39 -43.49 18.17
N LEU A 115 -19.62 -43.99 16.95
CA LEU A 115 -20.94 -44.09 16.31
C LEU A 115 -21.69 -45.39 16.68
N GLY A 116 -21.14 -46.21 17.58
CA GLY A 116 -21.71 -47.51 17.98
C GLY A 116 -21.27 -48.69 17.10
N GLY A 117 -20.30 -48.48 16.19
CA GLY A 117 -19.73 -49.55 15.38
C GLY A 117 -18.78 -50.47 16.15
N LEU A 118 -18.71 -51.74 15.76
CA LEU A 118 -17.72 -52.67 16.30
C LEU A 118 -16.41 -52.51 15.51
N THR A 119 -15.26 -52.60 16.19
CA THR A 119 -13.95 -52.50 15.55
C THR A 119 -13.03 -53.66 15.97
N LYS A 120 -12.09 -54.01 15.10
CA LYS A 120 -11.07 -55.05 15.34
C LYS A 120 -9.68 -54.55 14.89
N ASP A 121 -8.63 -55.30 15.23
CA ASP A 121 -7.25 -54.88 15.00
C ASP A 121 -6.62 -55.46 13.73
N SER A 122 -7.30 -56.36 13.03
CA SER A 122 -6.85 -56.94 11.75
C SER A 122 -7.99 -57.33 10.80
N PRO A 123 -7.72 -57.47 9.48
CA PRO A 123 -8.67 -58.02 8.50
C PRO A 123 -9.18 -59.42 8.88
N GLU A 124 -8.29 -60.28 9.38
CA GLU A 124 -8.63 -61.61 9.90
C GLU A 124 -9.69 -61.53 11.00
N GLU A 125 -9.48 -60.69 12.02
CA GLU A 125 -10.40 -60.58 13.15
C GLU A 125 -11.79 -60.09 12.77
N VAL A 126 -11.88 -59.15 11.82
CA VAL A 126 -13.17 -58.69 11.27
C VAL A 126 -13.91 -59.84 10.57
N SER A 127 -13.18 -60.78 9.98
CA SER A 127 -13.73 -61.75 9.03
C SER A 127 -14.21 -63.06 9.67
N ARG A 128 -14.06 -63.25 10.99
CA ARG A 128 -14.37 -64.53 11.68
C ARG A 128 -15.86 -64.85 11.83
N ASP A 129 -16.73 -63.85 11.99
CA ASP A 129 -18.18 -64.04 12.18
C ASP A 129 -19.00 -63.06 11.34
N VAL A 130 -18.87 -63.20 10.02
CA VAL A 130 -19.54 -62.33 9.04
C VAL A 130 -20.24 -63.14 7.95
N GLU A 131 -21.43 -62.66 7.58
CA GLU A 131 -22.21 -63.20 6.45
C GLU A 131 -21.82 -62.51 5.14
N ILE A 132 -21.45 -61.22 5.25
CA ILE A 132 -21.00 -60.39 4.15
C ILE A 132 -19.73 -59.65 4.58
N LEU A 133 -18.70 -59.68 3.74
CA LEU A 133 -17.48 -58.89 3.91
C LEU A 133 -17.41 -57.83 2.82
N ILE A 134 -17.40 -56.55 3.19
CA ILE A 134 -17.24 -55.42 2.26
C ILE A 134 -15.80 -54.94 2.27
N ILE A 135 -15.21 -54.80 1.09
CA ILE A 135 -13.84 -54.30 0.90
C ILE A 135 -13.91 -52.97 0.14
N MET A 136 -13.48 -51.91 0.80
CA MET A 136 -13.46 -50.54 0.28
C MET A 136 -12.11 -49.87 0.53
N VAL A 137 -11.08 -50.37 -0.16
CA VAL A 137 -9.69 -49.90 -0.12
C VAL A 137 -9.30 -49.15 -1.41
N ALA A 138 -8.12 -48.54 -1.46
CA ALA A 138 -7.75 -47.63 -2.55
C ALA A 138 -7.42 -48.34 -3.87
N ASN A 139 -6.79 -49.52 -3.81
CA ASN A 139 -6.26 -50.21 -5.00
C ASN A 139 -6.22 -51.75 -4.85
N GLU A 140 -5.87 -52.43 -5.94
CA GLU A 140 -5.75 -53.90 -6.04
C GLU A 140 -4.76 -54.49 -5.04
N VAL A 141 -3.60 -53.84 -4.82
CA VAL A 141 -2.57 -54.33 -3.88
C VAL A 141 -3.11 -54.35 -2.46
N GLN A 142 -3.87 -53.33 -2.07
CA GLN A 142 -4.51 -53.30 -0.76
C GLN A 142 -5.62 -54.34 -0.67
N ALA A 143 -6.44 -54.52 -1.71
CA ALA A 143 -7.50 -55.53 -1.74
C ALA A 143 -6.92 -56.94 -1.60
N GLU A 144 -5.83 -57.20 -2.31
CA GLU A 144 -5.04 -58.43 -2.21
C GLU A 144 -4.48 -58.62 -0.79
N SER A 145 -3.86 -57.58 -0.22
CA SER A 145 -3.26 -57.64 1.11
C SER A 145 -4.29 -57.91 2.21
N VAL A 146 -5.49 -57.33 2.14
CA VAL A 146 -6.51 -57.55 3.19
C VAL A 146 -7.18 -58.91 3.06
N LEU A 147 -7.15 -59.53 1.87
CA LEU A 147 -7.70 -60.87 1.63
C LEU A 147 -6.68 -61.96 1.93
N TYR A 148 -5.47 -61.85 1.41
CA TYR A 148 -4.45 -62.90 1.37
C TYR A 148 -3.11 -62.52 2.05
N GLY A 149 -2.96 -61.29 2.54
CA GLY A 149 -1.75 -60.87 3.24
C GLY A 149 -1.62 -61.46 4.65
N ASN A 150 -0.64 -60.98 5.41
CA ASN A 150 -0.47 -61.36 6.81
C ASN A 150 -1.71 -60.95 7.62
N ALA A 151 -2.34 -61.90 8.30
CA ALA A 151 -3.66 -61.73 8.93
C ALA A 151 -4.76 -61.29 7.94
N GLY A 152 -4.76 -61.85 6.73
CA GLY A 152 -5.79 -61.67 5.72
C GLY A 152 -7.12 -62.35 6.06
N ALA A 153 -8.20 -61.90 5.42
CA ALA A 153 -9.56 -62.38 5.66
C ALA A 153 -9.80 -63.84 5.24
N VAL A 154 -9.26 -64.26 4.10
CA VAL A 154 -9.72 -65.47 3.39
C VAL A 154 -9.54 -66.75 4.22
N SER A 155 -8.45 -66.87 4.97
CA SER A 155 -8.15 -68.05 5.77
C SER A 155 -9.18 -68.31 6.88
N VAL A 156 -9.91 -67.30 7.34
CA VAL A 156 -10.84 -67.40 8.48
C VAL A 156 -12.32 -67.17 8.11
N LEU A 157 -12.63 -66.83 6.87
CA LEU A 157 -14.02 -66.58 6.43
C LEU A 157 -14.92 -67.82 6.60
N PRO A 158 -16.12 -67.70 7.19
CA PRO A 158 -17.06 -68.81 7.24
C PRO A 158 -17.40 -69.36 5.83
N ALA A 159 -17.74 -70.66 5.76
CA ALA A 159 -18.19 -71.25 4.50
C ALA A 159 -19.48 -70.57 4.02
N GLY A 160 -19.55 -70.26 2.72
CA GLY A 160 -20.72 -69.60 2.12
C GLY A 160 -20.76 -68.06 2.25
N THR A 161 -19.78 -67.42 2.88
CA THR A 161 -19.71 -65.95 3.02
C THR A 161 -19.60 -65.25 1.66
N SER A 162 -20.27 -64.09 1.53
CA SER A 162 -20.19 -63.25 0.32
C SER A 162 -19.27 -62.05 0.51
N ILE A 163 -18.33 -61.85 -0.41
CA ILE A 163 -17.43 -60.70 -0.44
C ILE A 163 -17.97 -59.69 -1.45
N ILE A 164 -18.19 -58.46 -1.00
CA ILE A 164 -18.52 -57.31 -1.86
C ILE A 164 -17.24 -56.48 -2.05
N LEU A 165 -16.71 -56.47 -3.26
CA LEU A 165 -15.56 -55.64 -3.62
C LEU A 165 -16.07 -54.31 -4.21
N SER A 166 -15.93 -53.23 -3.45
CA SER A 166 -16.38 -51.90 -3.85
C SER A 166 -15.25 -50.95 -4.28
N SER A 167 -14.01 -51.39 -4.11
CA SER A 167 -12.81 -50.70 -4.60
C SER A 167 -12.81 -50.56 -6.12
N THR A 168 -12.27 -49.44 -6.61
CA THR A 168 -11.98 -49.30 -8.04
C THR A 168 -10.70 -50.05 -8.39
N VAL A 169 -10.86 -51.17 -9.09
CA VAL A 169 -9.83 -52.13 -9.50
C VAL A 169 -10.01 -52.49 -10.98
N SER A 170 -9.02 -53.15 -11.59
CA SER A 170 -9.13 -53.65 -12.96
C SER A 170 -10.11 -54.82 -13.05
N PRO A 171 -10.85 -54.94 -14.17
CA PRO A 171 -11.68 -56.11 -14.44
C PRO A 171 -10.89 -57.42 -14.38
N GLY A 172 -9.65 -57.43 -14.90
CA GLY A 172 -8.77 -58.59 -14.85
C GLY A 172 -8.45 -59.06 -13.44
N PHE A 173 -8.19 -58.13 -12.50
CA PHE A 173 -7.98 -58.46 -11.09
C PHE A 173 -9.21 -59.14 -10.48
N VAL A 174 -10.42 -58.63 -10.75
CA VAL A 174 -11.66 -59.20 -10.22
C VAL A 174 -11.87 -60.63 -10.73
N THR A 175 -11.64 -60.87 -12.03
CA THR A 175 -11.75 -62.21 -12.61
C THR A 175 -10.72 -63.18 -12.03
N GLN A 176 -9.49 -62.74 -11.81
CA GLN A 176 -8.45 -63.56 -11.15
C GLN A 176 -8.78 -63.86 -9.70
N LEU A 177 -9.27 -62.86 -8.96
CA LEU A 177 -9.69 -63.01 -7.56
C LEU A 177 -10.84 -64.02 -7.45
N LYS A 178 -11.83 -63.96 -8.35
CA LYS A 178 -12.91 -64.96 -8.40
C LYS A 178 -12.34 -66.38 -8.50
N GLY A 179 -11.45 -66.65 -9.46
CA GLY A 179 -10.88 -67.97 -9.65
C GLY A 179 -10.08 -68.47 -8.46
N ARG A 180 -9.40 -67.57 -7.73
CA ARG A 180 -8.68 -67.91 -6.50
C ARG A 180 -9.61 -68.24 -5.33
N LEU A 181 -10.68 -67.46 -5.15
CA LEU A 181 -11.68 -67.72 -4.11
C LEU A 181 -12.43 -69.04 -4.37
N GLU A 182 -12.69 -69.38 -5.63
CA GLU A 182 -13.26 -70.68 -6.03
C GLU A 182 -12.32 -71.85 -5.68
N ALA A 183 -11.00 -71.66 -5.83
CA ALA A 183 -9.99 -72.66 -5.49
C ALA A 183 -9.84 -72.93 -3.98
N GLU A 184 -10.35 -72.05 -3.12
CA GLU A 184 -10.36 -72.27 -1.66
C GLU A 184 -11.33 -73.38 -1.22
N CYS A 185 -12.25 -73.82 -2.10
CA CYS A 185 -13.22 -74.89 -1.83
C CYS A 185 -14.11 -74.67 -0.58
N ARG A 186 -14.40 -73.41 -0.24
CA ARG A 186 -15.20 -72.99 0.95
C ARG A 186 -16.52 -72.31 0.60
N GLU A 187 -16.96 -72.40 -0.65
CA GLU A 187 -18.17 -71.73 -1.16
C GLU A 187 -18.16 -70.21 -0.96
N ILE A 188 -16.97 -69.58 -0.93
CA ILE A 188 -16.84 -68.13 -0.80
C ILE A 188 -17.29 -67.47 -2.10
N LYS A 189 -18.21 -66.52 -1.99
CA LYS A 189 -18.86 -65.85 -3.13
C LYS A 189 -18.26 -64.47 -3.34
N LEU A 190 -18.12 -64.03 -4.59
CA LEU A 190 -17.62 -62.69 -4.93
C LEU A 190 -18.68 -61.88 -5.67
N VAL A 191 -18.87 -60.65 -5.23
CA VAL A 191 -19.69 -59.62 -5.87
C VAL A 191 -18.79 -58.44 -6.22
N ASP A 192 -18.74 -58.12 -7.51
CA ASP A 192 -18.04 -56.95 -8.07
C ASP A 192 -19.00 -55.76 -8.02
N ALA A 193 -18.76 -54.81 -7.10
CA ALA A 193 -19.70 -53.73 -6.79
C ALA A 193 -19.05 -52.35 -6.65
N PRO A 194 -18.32 -51.83 -7.67
CA PRO A 194 -17.75 -50.50 -7.64
C PRO A 194 -18.82 -49.42 -7.48
N VAL A 195 -18.44 -48.33 -6.81
CA VAL A 195 -19.37 -47.24 -6.43
C VAL A 195 -19.04 -45.90 -7.08
N SER A 196 -20.04 -45.01 -7.19
CA SER A 196 -19.91 -43.62 -7.65
C SER A 196 -20.83 -42.70 -6.83
N GLY A 197 -20.41 -41.44 -6.60
CA GLY A 197 -21.22 -40.45 -5.89
C GLY A 197 -20.49 -39.60 -4.84
N GLY A 198 -19.25 -39.93 -4.49
CA GLY A 198 -18.44 -39.16 -3.54
C GLY A 198 -18.84 -39.33 -2.07
N VAL A 199 -18.08 -38.69 -1.18
CA VAL A 199 -18.12 -38.90 0.29
C VAL A 199 -19.49 -38.58 0.89
N LYS A 200 -20.12 -37.49 0.44
CA LYS A 200 -21.43 -37.07 0.95
C LYS A 200 -22.51 -38.13 0.66
N ARG A 201 -22.63 -38.56 -0.61
CA ARG A 201 -23.61 -39.60 -0.99
C ARG A 201 -23.32 -40.94 -0.33
N ALA A 202 -22.05 -41.25 -0.03
CA ALA A 202 -21.69 -42.44 0.75
C ALA A 202 -22.26 -42.41 2.18
N ALA A 203 -22.18 -41.26 2.85
CA ALA A 203 -22.73 -41.09 4.20
C ALA A 203 -24.28 -41.09 4.21
N ASP A 204 -24.88 -40.57 3.13
CA ASP A 204 -26.33 -40.49 2.96
C ASP A 204 -26.96 -41.80 2.45
N GLY A 205 -26.15 -42.79 2.04
CA GLY A 205 -26.65 -44.05 1.46
C GLY A 205 -27.23 -43.89 0.06
N THR A 206 -26.89 -42.81 -0.64
CA THR A 206 -27.46 -42.45 -1.93
C THR A 206 -26.47 -42.66 -3.08
N LEU A 207 -25.55 -43.62 -2.96
CA LEU A 207 -24.57 -43.87 -4.02
C LEU A 207 -25.23 -44.42 -5.28
N THR A 208 -24.50 -44.33 -6.39
CA THR A 208 -24.72 -45.19 -7.54
C THR A 208 -23.81 -46.39 -7.40
N VAL A 209 -24.39 -47.58 -7.31
CA VAL A 209 -23.68 -48.85 -7.19
C VAL A 209 -23.88 -49.63 -8.48
N ILE A 210 -22.78 -50.03 -9.12
CA ILE A 210 -22.79 -50.86 -10.31
C ILE A 210 -22.35 -52.24 -9.86
N VAL A 211 -23.16 -53.27 -10.09
CA VAL A 211 -22.94 -54.60 -9.53
C VAL A 211 -22.94 -55.69 -10.59
N SER A 212 -22.07 -56.69 -10.42
CA SER A 212 -22.05 -57.94 -11.19
C SER A 212 -21.56 -59.09 -10.31
N GLY A 213 -21.98 -60.32 -10.61
CA GLY A 213 -21.67 -61.49 -9.79
C GLY A 213 -22.42 -62.73 -10.26
N THR A 214 -22.31 -63.83 -9.51
CA THR A 214 -23.21 -64.98 -9.68
C THR A 214 -24.57 -64.67 -9.05
N ASP A 215 -25.65 -65.26 -9.58
CA ASP A 215 -27.01 -65.03 -9.06
C ASP A 215 -27.11 -65.31 -7.56
N GLU A 216 -26.42 -66.35 -7.08
CA GLU A 216 -26.39 -66.70 -5.67
C GLU A 216 -25.69 -65.63 -4.80
N ALA A 217 -24.55 -65.11 -5.26
CA ALA A 217 -23.81 -64.07 -4.55
C ALA A 217 -24.60 -62.75 -4.47
N LEU A 218 -25.26 -62.40 -5.57
CA LEU A 218 -26.10 -61.21 -5.66
C LEU A 218 -27.33 -61.34 -4.77
N HIS A 219 -27.99 -62.50 -4.77
CA HIS A 219 -29.13 -62.78 -3.90
C HIS A 219 -28.78 -62.68 -2.41
N CYS A 220 -27.57 -63.07 -2.01
CA CYS A 220 -27.08 -62.92 -0.64
C CYS A 220 -26.78 -61.46 -0.23
N THR A 221 -26.51 -60.57 -1.19
CA THR A 221 -25.99 -59.21 -0.92
C THR A 221 -26.94 -58.07 -1.29
N GLY A 222 -28.03 -58.35 -2.02
CA GLY A 222 -28.96 -57.36 -2.56
C GLY A 222 -29.45 -56.32 -1.55
N ARG A 223 -29.85 -56.71 -0.33
CA ARG A 223 -30.30 -55.75 0.70
C ARG A 223 -29.21 -54.78 1.15
N VAL A 224 -27.96 -55.25 1.26
CA VAL A 224 -26.82 -54.41 1.66
C VAL A 224 -26.47 -53.43 0.54
N LEU A 225 -26.46 -53.91 -0.71
CA LEU A 225 -26.20 -53.07 -1.88
C LEU A 225 -27.27 -51.99 -2.02
N SER A 226 -28.55 -52.35 -1.86
CA SER A 226 -29.68 -51.42 -1.89
C SER A 226 -29.59 -50.37 -0.78
N ALA A 227 -29.21 -50.76 0.45
CA ALA A 227 -29.05 -49.83 1.56
C ALA A 227 -27.92 -48.81 1.35
N LEU A 228 -26.97 -49.08 0.45
CA LEU A 228 -25.88 -48.16 0.12
C LEU A 228 -26.18 -47.28 -1.10
N SER A 229 -27.28 -47.53 -1.80
CA SER A 229 -27.53 -46.97 -3.13
C SER A 229 -28.89 -46.31 -3.27
N GLU A 230 -28.90 -45.14 -3.92
CA GLU A 230 -30.12 -44.60 -4.53
C GLU A 230 -30.35 -45.22 -5.91
N LYS A 231 -29.27 -45.54 -6.63
CA LYS A 231 -29.31 -46.19 -7.95
C LYS A 231 -28.45 -47.44 -7.94
N LEU A 232 -29.07 -48.59 -8.18
CA LEU A 232 -28.40 -49.88 -8.28
C LEU A 232 -28.52 -50.42 -9.71
N TYR A 233 -27.39 -50.70 -10.36
CA TYR A 233 -27.36 -51.22 -11.72
C TYR A 233 -26.72 -52.61 -11.75
N LEU A 234 -27.50 -53.63 -12.13
CA LEU A 234 -26.98 -54.99 -12.28
C LEU A 234 -26.53 -55.23 -13.72
N ILE A 235 -25.23 -55.48 -13.90
CA ILE A 235 -24.58 -55.72 -15.19
C ILE A 235 -24.39 -57.23 -15.39
N LYS A 236 -24.98 -57.77 -16.47
CA LYS A 236 -24.74 -59.14 -16.93
C LYS A 236 -23.32 -59.28 -17.48
N GLY A 237 -22.70 -60.45 -17.28
CA GLY A 237 -21.33 -60.73 -17.72
C GLY A 237 -20.42 -61.34 -16.64
N GLY A 238 -20.93 -61.50 -15.41
CA GLY A 238 -20.19 -62.05 -14.28
C GLY A 238 -19.17 -61.06 -13.69
N CYS A 239 -18.39 -61.52 -12.70
CA CYS A 239 -17.44 -60.65 -11.98
C CYS A 239 -16.39 -60.05 -12.92
N GLY A 240 -16.24 -58.72 -12.88
CA GLY A 240 -15.40 -57.93 -13.77
C GLY A 240 -16.23 -57.03 -14.71
N ALA A 241 -17.50 -57.37 -14.96
CA ALA A 241 -18.37 -56.58 -15.84
C ALA A 241 -18.72 -55.21 -15.21
N ALA A 242 -19.03 -55.16 -13.91
CA ALA A 242 -19.30 -53.91 -13.22
C ALA A 242 -18.04 -53.03 -13.12
N SER A 243 -16.89 -53.63 -12.82
CA SER A 243 -15.58 -52.96 -12.86
C SER A 243 -15.25 -52.41 -14.26
N SER A 244 -15.65 -53.08 -15.33
CA SER A 244 -15.47 -52.59 -16.71
C SER A 244 -16.31 -51.33 -16.98
N VAL A 245 -17.58 -51.31 -16.57
CA VAL A 245 -18.43 -50.11 -16.69
C VAL A 245 -17.86 -48.96 -15.85
N LYS A 246 -17.41 -49.24 -14.62
CA LYS A 246 -16.77 -48.24 -13.77
C LYS A 246 -15.50 -47.68 -14.41
N MET A 247 -14.68 -48.52 -15.02
CA MET A 247 -13.46 -48.10 -15.73
C MET A 247 -13.78 -47.11 -16.86
N VAL A 248 -14.81 -47.38 -17.66
CA VAL A 248 -15.29 -46.45 -18.70
C VAL A 248 -15.75 -45.12 -18.09
N ASN A 249 -16.46 -45.15 -16.96
CA ASN A 249 -16.85 -43.93 -16.25
C ASN A 249 -15.63 -43.14 -15.74
N GLN A 250 -14.61 -43.81 -15.18
CA GLN A 250 -13.41 -43.13 -14.69
C GLN A 250 -12.54 -42.57 -15.82
N LEU A 251 -12.54 -43.22 -16.99
CA LEU A 251 -11.95 -42.67 -18.21
C LEU A 251 -12.54 -41.29 -18.52
N LEU A 252 -13.88 -41.21 -18.63
CA LEU A 252 -14.57 -39.95 -18.93
C LEU A 252 -14.38 -38.91 -17.82
N ALA A 253 -14.45 -39.33 -16.56
CA ALA A 253 -14.23 -38.45 -15.42
C ALA A 253 -12.86 -37.76 -15.49
N GLY A 254 -11.78 -38.53 -15.68
CA GLY A 254 -10.42 -37.99 -15.74
C GLY A 254 -10.22 -37.07 -16.93
N VAL A 255 -10.74 -37.45 -18.10
CA VAL A 255 -10.70 -36.59 -19.31
C VAL A 255 -11.43 -35.28 -19.09
N HIS A 256 -12.63 -35.30 -18.50
CA HIS A 256 -13.42 -34.09 -18.26
C HIS A 256 -12.76 -33.15 -17.24
N ILE A 257 -12.15 -33.67 -16.17
CA ILE A 257 -11.42 -32.85 -15.19
C ILE A 257 -10.20 -32.19 -15.86
N ALA A 258 -9.40 -32.97 -16.59
CA ALA A 258 -8.24 -32.45 -17.30
C ALA A 258 -8.61 -31.41 -18.38
N SER A 259 -9.73 -31.64 -19.09
CA SER A 259 -10.26 -30.69 -20.08
C SER A 259 -10.80 -29.42 -19.43
N ALA A 260 -11.44 -29.52 -18.27
CA ALA A 260 -11.89 -28.36 -17.51
C ALA A 260 -10.71 -27.50 -17.06
N ALA A 261 -9.66 -28.13 -16.53
CA ALA A 261 -8.41 -27.45 -16.18
C ALA A 261 -7.77 -26.75 -17.40
N GLU A 262 -7.70 -27.42 -18.55
CA GLU A 262 -7.19 -26.84 -19.81
C GLU A 262 -8.01 -25.61 -20.22
N ALA A 263 -9.35 -25.75 -20.26
CA ALA A 263 -10.26 -24.69 -20.70
C ALA A 263 -10.17 -23.44 -19.79
N MET A 264 -10.10 -23.64 -18.48
CA MET A 264 -10.00 -22.55 -17.51
C MET A 264 -8.65 -21.83 -17.59
N ALA A 265 -7.54 -22.58 -17.74
CA ALA A 265 -6.22 -22.01 -17.97
C ALA A 265 -6.14 -21.24 -19.30
N PHE A 266 -6.77 -21.76 -20.36
CA PHE A 266 -6.86 -21.05 -21.64
C PHE A 266 -7.68 -19.76 -21.51
N GLY A 267 -8.82 -19.80 -20.82
CA GLY A 267 -9.62 -18.62 -20.52
C GLY A 267 -8.83 -17.55 -19.76
N ALA A 268 -8.07 -17.95 -18.74
CA ALA A 268 -7.17 -17.05 -18.01
C ALA A 268 -6.10 -16.44 -18.94
N ARG A 269 -5.51 -17.23 -19.84
CA ARG A 269 -4.51 -16.77 -20.81
C ARG A 269 -5.05 -15.76 -21.82
N LEU A 270 -6.35 -15.82 -22.12
CA LEU A 270 -7.08 -14.84 -22.93
C LEU A 270 -7.45 -13.57 -22.17
N ASN A 271 -6.99 -13.39 -20.92
CA ASN A 271 -7.35 -12.29 -20.03
C ASN A 271 -8.87 -12.20 -19.75
N LEU A 272 -9.58 -13.33 -19.81
CA LEU A 272 -10.99 -13.40 -19.45
C LEU A 272 -11.15 -13.66 -17.95
N ARG A 273 -12.20 -13.12 -17.35
CA ARG A 273 -12.55 -13.41 -15.95
C ARG A 273 -12.99 -14.86 -15.83
N THR A 274 -12.14 -15.70 -15.22
CA THR A 274 -12.34 -17.15 -15.11
C THR A 274 -13.64 -17.50 -14.40
N ARG A 275 -14.03 -16.77 -13.34
CA ARG A 275 -15.33 -16.97 -12.67
C ARG A 275 -16.52 -16.72 -13.60
N ARG A 276 -16.44 -15.71 -14.48
CA ARG A 276 -17.50 -15.45 -15.48
C ARG A 276 -17.56 -16.55 -16.55
N ILE A 277 -16.41 -17.10 -16.94
CA ILE A 277 -16.36 -18.26 -17.85
C ILE A 277 -17.11 -19.45 -17.22
N PHE A 278 -16.84 -19.73 -15.95
CA PHE A 278 -17.52 -20.81 -15.23
C PHE A 278 -19.04 -20.63 -15.22
N GLU A 279 -19.54 -19.45 -14.84
CA GLU A 279 -20.98 -19.12 -14.83
C GLU A 279 -21.64 -19.34 -16.21
N ILE A 280 -20.99 -18.89 -17.29
CA ILE A 280 -21.53 -19.03 -18.65
C ILE A 280 -21.54 -20.50 -19.07
N ILE A 281 -20.44 -21.22 -18.85
CA ILE A 281 -20.29 -22.61 -19.31
C ILE A 281 -21.17 -23.57 -18.52
N GLN A 282 -21.50 -23.28 -17.25
CA GLN A 282 -22.47 -24.06 -16.46
C GLN A 282 -23.83 -24.20 -17.15
N HIS A 283 -24.22 -23.23 -17.99
CA HIS A 283 -25.47 -23.24 -18.75
C HIS A 283 -25.29 -23.54 -20.24
N ALA A 284 -24.06 -23.85 -20.68
CA ALA A 284 -23.74 -24.15 -22.07
C ALA A 284 -23.73 -25.66 -22.35
N ARG A 285 -23.81 -26.03 -23.64
CA ARG A 285 -23.75 -27.44 -24.08
C ARG A 285 -22.39 -28.12 -23.84
N GLY A 286 -21.34 -27.34 -23.60
CA GLY A 286 -20.01 -27.85 -23.23
C GLY A 286 -19.88 -28.27 -21.76
N TYR A 287 -20.93 -28.10 -20.96
CA TYR A 287 -20.96 -28.48 -19.56
C TYR A 287 -20.77 -29.99 -19.36
N SER A 288 -19.99 -30.36 -18.34
CA SER A 288 -19.98 -31.70 -17.76
C SER A 288 -20.14 -31.60 -16.24
N TRP A 289 -20.64 -32.67 -15.61
CA TRP A 289 -20.73 -32.71 -14.16
C TRP A 289 -19.37 -32.47 -13.47
N MET A 290 -18.28 -33.00 -14.05
CA MET A 290 -16.92 -32.79 -13.53
C MET A 290 -16.49 -31.32 -13.64
N PHE A 291 -16.83 -30.61 -14.72
CA PHE A 291 -16.60 -29.16 -14.84
C PHE A 291 -17.34 -28.41 -13.73
N GLY A 292 -18.65 -28.66 -13.59
CA GLY A 292 -19.48 -28.01 -12.58
C GLY A 292 -19.01 -28.24 -11.15
N ASN A 293 -18.45 -29.42 -10.88
CA ASN A 293 -18.02 -29.79 -9.54
C ASN A 293 -16.56 -29.39 -9.23
N ARG A 294 -15.63 -29.48 -10.19
CA ARG A 294 -14.19 -29.25 -9.93
C ARG A 294 -13.69 -27.85 -10.22
N VAL A 295 -14.30 -27.12 -11.16
CA VAL A 295 -13.87 -25.74 -11.47
C VAL A 295 -14.01 -24.79 -10.27
N PRO A 296 -15.04 -24.87 -9.41
CA PRO A 296 -15.07 -24.07 -8.19
C PRO A 296 -13.81 -24.19 -7.34
N HIS A 297 -13.29 -25.42 -7.16
CA HIS A 297 -12.06 -25.67 -6.39
C HIS A 297 -10.84 -24.97 -7.04
N MET A 298 -10.78 -24.96 -8.38
CA MET A 298 -9.74 -24.25 -9.15
C MET A 298 -9.83 -22.73 -8.97
N LEU A 299 -11.05 -22.18 -9.02
CA LEU A 299 -11.31 -20.74 -8.91
C LEU A 299 -11.03 -20.20 -7.52
N ASP A 300 -11.38 -20.98 -6.50
CA ASP A 300 -11.26 -20.62 -5.08
C ASP A 300 -9.86 -20.96 -4.53
N ASN A 301 -9.05 -21.66 -5.32
CA ASN A 301 -7.72 -22.14 -4.94
C ASN A 301 -7.74 -23.00 -3.65
N ASP A 302 -8.84 -23.73 -3.43
CA ASP A 302 -9.03 -24.70 -2.35
C ASP A 302 -8.86 -26.12 -2.91
N TYR A 303 -7.77 -26.77 -2.50
CA TYR A 303 -7.46 -28.14 -2.90
C TYR A 303 -7.53 -29.13 -1.75
N THR A 304 -8.37 -28.84 -0.76
CA THR A 304 -8.71 -29.79 0.31
C THR A 304 -9.19 -31.10 -0.33
N PRO A 305 -8.52 -32.24 -0.08
CA PRO A 305 -8.72 -33.43 -0.88
C PRO A 305 -10.05 -34.12 -0.59
N LEU A 306 -11.02 -33.93 -1.48
CA LEU A 306 -12.27 -34.71 -1.52
C LEU A 306 -12.09 -35.96 -2.40
N SER A 307 -11.29 -35.83 -3.46
CA SER A 307 -10.72 -36.94 -4.24
C SER A 307 -9.33 -36.52 -4.70
N ALA A 308 -8.29 -37.31 -4.41
CA ALA A 308 -6.92 -36.85 -4.64
C ALA A 308 -6.47 -37.01 -6.11
N VAL A 309 -5.52 -36.17 -6.56
CA VAL A 309 -4.84 -36.32 -7.87
C VAL A 309 -4.34 -37.75 -8.09
N ASP A 310 -3.75 -38.38 -7.06
CA ASP A 310 -3.25 -39.75 -7.13
C ASP A 310 -4.35 -40.81 -7.36
N ILE A 311 -5.62 -40.50 -7.06
CA ILE A 311 -6.74 -41.38 -7.41
C ILE A 311 -6.90 -41.45 -8.93
N PHE A 312 -6.76 -40.33 -9.64
CA PHE A 312 -6.84 -40.31 -11.10
C PHE A 312 -5.57 -40.79 -11.78
N VAL A 313 -4.40 -40.65 -11.15
CA VAL A 313 -3.19 -41.38 -11.58
C VAL A 313 -3.44 -42.88 -11.56
N LYS A 314 -4.01 -43.40 -10.47
CA LYS A 314 -4.35 -44.83 -10.35
C LYS A 314 -5.43 -45.26 -11.35
N ASP A 315 -6.56 -44.55 -11.41
CA ASP A 315 -7.72 -44.96 -12.20
C ASP A 315 -7.45 -44.89 -13.70
N LEU A 316 -6.83 -43.80 -14.19
CA LEU A 316 -6.41 -43.74 -15.59
C LEU A 316 -5.24 -44.67 -15.89
N GLY A 317 -4.44 -45.02 -14.88
CA GLY A 317 -3.45 -46.10 -14.96
C GLY A 317 -4.09 -47.48 -15.22
N ILE A 318 -5.22 -47.80 -14.57
CA ILE A 318 -6.00 -49.02 -14.84
C ILE A 318 -6.50 -48.99 -16.29
N VAL A 319 -7.13 -47.89 -16.72
CA VAL A 319 -7.59 -47.70 -18.11
C VAL A 319 -6.46 -47.92 -19.10
N SER A 320 -5.29 -47.32 -18.86
CA SER A 320 -4.12 -47.45 -19.74
C SER A 320 -3.62 -48.89 -19.85
N ARG A 321 -3.56 -49.63 -18.74
CA ARG A 321 -3.11 -51.04 -18.73
C ARG A 321 -4.11 -51.94 -19.46
N GLU A 322 -5.40 -51.83 -19.16
CA GLU A 322 -6.44 -52.64 -19.82
C GLU A 322 -6.51 -52.37 -21.32
N SER A 323 -6.42 -51.09 -21.71
CA SER A 323 -6.38 -50.71 -23.12
C SER A 323 -5.17 -51.31 -23.85
N SER A 324 -4.02 -51.39 -23.18
CA SER A 324 -2.81 -52.01 -23.73
C SER A 324 -2.97 -53.53 -23.86
N ASN A 325 -3.54 -54.19 -22.85
CA ASN A 325 -3.80 -55.63 -22.87
C ASN A 325 -4.75 -56.02 -24.00
N LEU A 326 -5.80 -55.21 -24.22
CA LEU A 326 -6.79 -55.41 -25.28
C LEU A 326 -6.34 -54.87 -26.64
N ARG A 327 -5.19 -54.18 -26.71
CA ARG A 327 -4.66 -53.51 -27.91
C ARG A 327 -5.62 -52.47 -28.50
N ILE A 328 -6.34 -51.75 -27.64
CA ILE A 328 -7.26 -50.68 -28.00
C ILE A 328 -6.60 -49.33 -27.66
N PRO A 329 -6.38 -48.42 -28.62
CA PRO A 329 -5.75 -47.13 -28.33
C PRO A 329 -6.74 -46.13 -27.74
N LEU A 330 -6.44 -45.58 -26.56
CA LEU A 330 -7.27 -44.58 -25.87
C LEU A 330 -6.53 -43.24 -25.73
N HIS A 331 -6.37 -42.54 -26.85
CA HIS A 331 -5.46 -41.40 -26.95
C HIS A 331 -5.75 -40.23 -25.99
N VAL A 332 -7.02 -39.81 -25.87
CA VAL A 332 -7.40 -38.65 -25.05
C VAL A 332 -7.19 -38.95 -23.56
N SER A 333 -7.55 -40.15 -23.11
CA SER A 333 -7.31 -40.57 -21.72
C SER A 333 -5.84 -40.79 -21.41
N SER A 334 -5.02 -41.22 -22.37
CA SER A 334 -3.57 -41.30 -22.18
C SER A 334 -2.96 -39.92 -21.92
N VAL A 335 -3.40 -38.88 -22.64
CA VAL A 335 -2.95 -37.50 -22.38
C VAL A 335 -3.44 -37.01 -21.02
N ALA A 336 -4.73 -37.21 -20.70
CA ALA A 336 -5.26 -36.87 -19.38
C ALA A 336 -4.46 -37.55 -18.26
N HIS A 337 -4.13 -38.83 -18.41
CA HIS A 337 -3.32 -39.58 -17.45
C HIS A 337 -1.95 -38.93 -17.24
N GLN A 338 -1.26 -38.53 -18.31
CA GLN A 338 0.04 -37.84 -18.20
C GLN A 338 -0.05 -36.51 -17.47
N LEU A 339 -1.16 -35.77 -17.59
CA LEU A 339 -1.37 -34.54 -16.82
C LEU A 339 -1.50 -34.81 -15.32
N PHE A 340 -2.27 -35.83 -14.93
CA PHE A 340 -2.36 -36.24 -13.52
C PHE A 340 -1.03 -36.76 -12.98
N VAL A 341 -0.28 -37.55 -13.77
CA VAL A 341 1.08 -38.00 -13.41
C VAL A 341 2.01 -36.79 -13.21
N SER A 342 1.93 -35.79 -14.09
CA SER A 342 2.73 -34.56 -13.98
C SER A 342 2.38 -33.75 -12.73
N GLY A 343 1.09 -33.66 -12.39
CA GLY A 343 0.63 -33.00 -11.17
C GLY A 343 1.09 -33.74 -9.90
N SER A 344 1.01 -35.08 -9.90
CA SER A 344 1.51 -35.91 -8.81
C SER A 344 3.03 -35.76 -8.63
N ALA A 345 3.79 -35.85 -9.72
CA ALA A 345 5.26 -35.69 -9.72
C ALA A 345 5.70 -34.28 -9.27
N SER A 346 4.82 -33.28 -9.41
CA SER A 346 5.03 -31.91 -8.95
C SER A 346 4.67 -31.70 -7.47
N GLY A 347 4.38 -32.78 -6.72
CA GLY A 347 4.10 -32.78 -5.29
C GLY A 347 2.62 -32.55 -4.92
N TRP A 348 1.72 -32.51 -5.90
CA TRP A 348 0.29 -32.29 -5.69
C TRP A 348 -0.53 -33.59 -5.62
N GLY A 349 0.11 -34.75 -5.54
CA GLY A 349 -0.59 -36.05 -5.55
C GLY A 349 -1.66 -36.20 -4.46
N ARG A 350 -1.46 -35.57 -3.30
CA ARG A 350 -2.41 -35.56 -2.17
C ARG A 350 -3.44 -34.44 -2.20
N TYR A 351 -3.37 -33.53 -3.17
CA TYR A 351 -4.35 -32.45 -3.32
C TYR A 351 -5.59 -32.97 -4.04
N ASP A 352 -6.70 -32.23 -3.91
CA ASP A 352 -7.90 -32.49 -4.71
C ASP A 352 -7.57 -32.62 -6.22
N ASP A 353 -8.24 -33.51 -6.93
CA ASP A 353 -7.97 -33.84 -8.33
C ASP A 353 -8.10 -32.63 -9.29
N SER A 354 -8.82 -31.58 -8.87
CA SER A 354 -8.87 -30.27 -9.53
C SER A 354 -7.50 -29.58 -9.60
N ALA A 355 -6.55 -29.95 -8.74
CA ALA A 355 -5.17 -29.47 -8.73
C ALA A 355 -4.40 -29.83 -10.01
N VAL A 356 -4.93 -30.69 -10.88
CA VAL A 356 -4.37 -30.87 -12.23
C VAL A 356 -4.31 -29.56 -13.02
N VAL A 357 -5.14 -28.55 -12.67
CA VAL A 357 -5.04 -27.18 -13.22
C VAL A 357 -3.68 -26.53 -12.98
N LYS A 358 -3.01 -26.86 -11.87
CA LYS A 358 -1.70 -26.31 -11.52
C LYS A 358 -0.62 -26.71 -12.51
N VAL A 359 -0.79 -27.84 -13.21
CA VAL A 359 0.12 -28.23 -14.30
C VAL A 359 0.11 -27.16 -15.39
N TYR A 360 -1.07 -26.66 -15.76
CA TYR A 360 -1.19 -25.57 -16.74
C TYR A 360 -0.70 -24.24 -16.17
N GLU A 361 -1.02 -23.91 -14.93
CA GLU A 361 -0.52 -22.68 -14.28
C GLU A 361 1.01 -22.63 -14.28
N THR A 362 1.67 -23.75 -13.95
CA THR A 362 3.13 -23.86 -13.96
C THR A 362 3.71 -23.78 -15.36
N LEU A 363 3.11 -24.46 -16.34
CA LEU A 363 3.61 -24.46 -17.72
C LEU A 363 3.47 -23.09 -18.41
N THR A 364 2.51 -22.27 -17.99
CA THR A 364 2.12 -21.07 -18.74
C THR A 364 2.26 -19.77 -17.95
N GLY A 365 2.49 -19.84 -16.64
CA GLY A 365 2.58 -18.69 -15.75
C GLY A 365 1.24 -18.00 -15.46
N VAL A 366 0.13 -18.49 -16.01
CA VAL A 366 -1.21 -17.94 -15.73
C VAL A 366 -1.76 -18.48 -14.42
N LYS A 367 -2.68 -17.72 -13.81
CA LYS A 367 -3.44 -18.15 -12.64
C LYS A 367 -4.91 -18.27 -13.01
N VAL A 368 -5.50 -19.43 -12.69
CA VAL A 368 -6.91 -19.71 -12.97
C VAL A 368 -7.83 -19.16 -11.89
N GLU A 369 -7.28 -18.90 -10.70
CA GLU A 369 -8.00 -18.30 -9.59
C GLU A 369 -8.85 -17.09 -10.05
N GLY A 370 -10.05 -16.97 -9.49
CA GLY A 370 -11.03 -15.95 -9.88
C GLY A 370 -10.65 -14.51 -9.47
N ARG A 371 -9.36 -14.20 -9.33
CA ARG A 371 -8.89 -12.88 -8.88
C ARG A 371 -8.95 -11.86 -10.03
N PRO A 372 -9.40 -10.62 -9.76
CA PRO A 372 -9.22 -9.53 -10.70
C PRO A 372 -7.73 -9.41 -11.08
N PRO A 373 -7.39 -9.22 -12.36
CA PRO A 373 -6.00 -9.05 -12.75
C PRO A 373 -5.41 -7.82 -12.06
N MET A 374 -4.15 -7.91 -11.62
CA MET A 374 -3.37 -6.73 -11.23
C MET A 374 -3.17 -5.89 -12.50
N LEU A 375 -3.77 -4.70 -12.52
CA LEU A 375 -3.73 -3.84 -13.70
C LEU A 375 -2.55 -2.87 -13.59
N ASN A 376 -1.91 -2.59 -14.73
CA ASN A 376 -0.99 -1.46 -14.82
C ASN A 376 -1.81 -0.16 -14.75
N LYS A 377 -1.41 0.74 -13.84
CA LYS A 377 -2.10 2.01 -13.57
C LYS A 377 -2.19 2.88 -14.82
N GLU A 378 -1.08 3.06 -15.56
CA GLU A 378 -1.07 3.90 -16.76
C GLU A 378 -1.96 3.34 -17.87
N ASP A 379 -1.92 2.03 -18.09
CA ASP A 379 -2.71 1.38 -19.15
C ASP A 379 -4.21 1.54 -18.89
N VAL A 380 -4.64 1.36 -17.63
CA VAL A 380 -6.04 1.60 -17.24
C VAL A 380 -6.41 3.05 -17.47
N LEU A 381 -5.62 4.00 -16.96
CA LEU A 381 -5.94 5.43 -17.09
C LEU A 381 -5.98 5.89 -18.56
N ARG A 382 -5.10 5.37 -19.43
CA ARG A 382 -5.10 5.64 -20.88
C ARG A 382 -6.29 5.03 -21.61
N SER A 383 -6.85 3.93 -21.10
CA SER A 383 -8.02 3.27 -21.70
C SER A 383 -9.35 3.98 -21.41
N LEU A 384 -9.38 4.85 -20.40
CA LEU A 384 -10.59 5.58 -20.01
C LEU A 384 -10.93 6.68 -21.03
N PRO A 385 -12.22 7.06 -21.16
CA PRO A 385 -12.61 8.24 -21.93
C PRO A 385 -11.87 9.50 -21.47
N VAL A 386 -11.70 10.49 -22.35
CA VAL A 386 -11.09 11.78 -21.98
C VAL A 386 -11.91 12.47 -20.90
N GLU A 387 -11.26 13.13 -19.94
CA GLU A 387 -11.93 13.87 -18.87
C GLU A 387 -12.88 14.96 -19.41
N TRP A 388 -13.93 15.26 -18.63
CA TRP A 388 -14.88 16.32 -18.98
C TRP A 388 -14.14 17.67 -19.14
N PRO A 389 -14.35 18.40 -20.25
CA PRO A 389 -13.48 19.51 -20.65
C PRO A 389 -13.50 20.69 -19.65
N GLU A 390 -14.66 20.99 -19.08
CA GLU A 390 -14.87 22.17 -18.21
C GLU A 390 -14.83 21.78 -16.73
N VAL A 391 -14.45 22.71 -15.84
CA VAL A 391 -14.60 22.53 -14.38
C VAL A 391 -15.98 23.07 -14.05
N PRO A 392 -17.00 22.22 -13.82
CA PRO A 392 -18.40 22.68 -13.75
C PRO A 392 -18.76 23.44 -12.46
N MET A 393 -17.78 23.81 -11.64
CA MET A 393 -17.98 24.15 -10.23
C MET A 393 -17.98 25.65 -9.89
N ASP A 394 -17.31 26.50 -10.68
CA ASP A 394 -17.11 27.92 -10.30
C ASP A 394 -18.46 28.71 -10.25
N ASP A 395 -19.45 28.37 -11.09
CA ASP A 395 -20.77 29.02 -11.10
C ASP A 395 -21.82 28.33 -10.21
N LEU A 396 -21.72 27.01 -9.99
CA LEU A 396 -22.73 26.22 -9.26
C LEU A 396 -22.56 26.29 -7.73
N VAL A 397 -21.31 26.35 -7.23
CA VAL A 397 -21.07 26.52 -5.78
C VAL A 397 -21.44 27.92 -5.34
N SER A 398 -21.13 28.94 -6.16
CA SER A 398 -21.51 30.32 -5.87
C SER A 398 -23.04 30.48 -5.86
N SER A 399 -23.77 29.88 -6.80
CA SER A 399 -25.24 29.90 -6.78
C SER A 399 -25.85 29.13 -5.60
N ALA A 400 -25.33 27.93 -5.28
CA ALA A 400 -25.83 27.14 -4.14
C ALA A 400 -25.53 27.79 -2.77
N SER A 401 -24.42 28.53 -2.66
CA SER A 401 -24.00 29.22 -1.43
C SER A 401 -24.68 30.57 -1.22
N HIS A 402 -25.09 31.26 -2.30
CA HIS A 402 -25.76 32.56 -2.21
C HIS A 402 -27.27 32.45 -1.93
N ASP A 403 -27.97 31.45 -2.50
CA ASP A 403 -29.42 31.29 -2.31
C ASP A 403 -29.82 30.36 -1.17
N SER A 404 -28.93 29.47 -0.71
CA SER A 404 -29.23 28.53 0.38
C SER A 404 -28.23 28.65 1.52
N LYS A 405 -28.70 28.94 2.74
CA LYS A 405 -27.90 28.83 3.98
C LYS A 405 -27.65 27.36 4.34
N LYS A 406 -27.19 26.56 3.37
CA LYS A 406 -27.00 25.11 3.48
C LYS A 406 -25.56 24.80 3.81
N VAL A 407 -25.32 24.23 4.98
CA VAL A 407 -23.98 23.91 5.51
C VAL A 407 -23.67 22.43 5.33
N LEU A 408 -22.47 22.11 4.84
CA LEU A 408 -21.99 20.72 4.81
C LEU A 408 -21.34 20.37 6.17
N VAL A 409 -21.89 19.36 6.85
CA VAL A 409 -21.34 18.87 8.13
C VAL A 409 -20.70 17.52 7.89
N VAL A 410 -19.38 17.46 8.02
CA VAL A 410 -18.62 16.23 7.78
C VAL A 410 -18.35 15.54 9.10
N LEU A 411 -18.87 14.34 9.29
CA LEU A 411 -18.50 13.47 10.40
C LEU A 411 -17.31 12.62 9.97
N ASP A 412 -16.16 12.90 10.54
CA ASP A 412 -14.90 12.23 10.18
C ASP A 412 -14.62 11.11 11.19
N ASP A 413 -14.52 9.88 10.70
CA ASP A 413 -14.27 8.69 11.53
C ASP A 413 -12.82 8.60 12.02
N ASP A 414 -11.91 9.39 11.44
CA ASP A 414 -10.52 9.58 11.86
C ASP A 414 -10.03 11.02 11.56
N PRO A 415 -8.92 11.52 12.12
CA PRO A 415 -8.48 12.92 11.93
C PRO A 415 -7.85 13.18 10.56
N THR A 416 -7.69 12.14 9.75
CA THR A 416 -7.01 12.26 8.45
C THR A 416 -7.94 12.73 7.34
N GLY A 417 -9.24 12.89 7.56
CA GLY A 417 -10.17 13.28 6.50
C GLY A 417 -10.13 14.72 6.05
N THR A 418 -9.41 15.56 6.77
CA THR A 418 -9.13 16.96 6.40
C THR A 418 -8.09 17.11 5.28
N GLN A 419 -7.68 16.00 4.65
CA GLN A 419 -6.62 15.91 3.66
C GLN A 419 -6.69 16.92 2.52
N THR A 420 -7.85 17.13 1.91
CA THR A 420 -7.98 17.89 0.65
C THR A 420 -8.58 19.28 0.84
N VAL A 421 -8.87 19.67 2.08
CA VAL A 421 -9.52 20.95 2.41
C VAL A 421 -8.55 21.93 3.04
N HIS A 422 -8.87 23.22 2.98
CA HIS A 422 -8.15 24.29 3.68
C HIS A 422 -9.15 25.39 4.08
N ASP A 423 -8.77 26.20 5.07
CA ASP A 423 -9.61 27.24 5.66
C ASP A 423 -10.95 26.74 6.26
N ILE A 424 -10.99 25.47 6.68
CA ILE A 424 -12.17 24.84 7.29
C ILE A 424 -11.92 24.57 8.78
N GLU A 425 -12.95 24.76 9.61
CA GLU A 425 -12.91 24.45 11.03
C GLU A 425 -13.21 22.96 11.30
N VAL A 426 -12.49 22.40 12.27
CA VAL A 426 -12.63 21.05 12.79
C VAL A 426 -13.01 21.17 14.27
N LEU A 427 -14.14 20.60 14.63
CA LEU A 427 -14.63 20.51 15.99
C LEU A 427 -14.34 19.11 16.54
N THR A 428 -13.81 19.04 17.76
CA THR A 428 -13.56 17.76 18.46
C THR A 428 -14.59 17.53 19.57
N GLU A 429 -15.41 18.54 19.84
CA GLU A 429 -16.55 18.51 20.75
C GLU A 429 -17.80 19.05 20.04
N TRP A 430 -18.98 18.54 20.39
CA TRP A 430 -20.25 18.86 19.72
C TRP A 430 -21.42 19.18 20.69
N PRO A 431 -21.22 19.98 21.76
CA PRO A 431 -22.36 20.49 22.52
C PRO A 431 -23.20 21.43 21.65
N VAL A 432 -24.50 21.55 21.96
CA VAL A 432 -25.45 22.34 21.17
C VAL A 432 -25.01 23.80 21.05
N GLU A 433 -24.39 24.35 22.09
CA GLU A 433 -23.86 25.71 22.14
C GLU A 433 -22.72 25.91 21.12
N ALA A 434 -21.75 24.99 21.07
CA ALA A 434 -20.62 25.07 20.15
C ALA A 434 -21.05 24.90 18.69
N LEU A 435 -22.01 24.01 18.43
CA LEU A 435 -22.59 23.83 17.09
C LEU A 435 -23.42 25.05 16.68
N THR A 436 -24.16 25.66 17.61
CA THR A 436 -24.92 26.90 17.36
C THR A 436 -23.97 28.03 16.99
N GLU A 437 -22.88 28.22 17.74
CA GLU A 437 -21.85 29.21 17.42
C GLU A 437 -21.25 28.97 16.03
N GLN A 438 -21.02 27.70 15.68
CA GLN A 438 -20.51 27.34 14.37
C GLN A 438 -21.49 27.68 13.25
N PHE A 439 -22.78 27.36 13.41
CA PHE A 439 -23.81 27.71 12.43
C PHE A 439 -23.99 29.23 12.28
N LEU A 440 -23.82 30.01 13.36
CA LEU A 440 -23.89 31.48 13.32
C LEU A 440 -22.80 32.11 12.46
N LYS A 441 -21.64 31.46 12.29
CA LYS A 441 -20.57 31.91 11.36
C LYS A 441 -20.94 31.74 9.88
N LEU A 442 -22.03 31.02 9.58
CA LEU A 442 -22.46 30.66 8.23
C LEU A 442 -21.33 30.00 7.38
N PRO A 443 -20.66 28.96 7.89
CA PRO A 443 -19.60 28.29 7.13
C PRO A 443 -20.21 27.52 5.95
N THR A 444 -19.47 27.40 4.86
CA THR A 444 -19.82 26.46 3.78
C THR A 444 -19.72 25.01 4.24
N CYS A 445 -18.71 24.72 5.07
CA CYS A 445 -18.44 23.39 5.61
C CYS A 445 -17.72 23.47 6.95
N PHE A 446 -17.95 22.48 7.83
CA PHE A 446 -17.08 22.21 8.97
C PHE A 446 -17.05 20.71 9.28
N PHE A 447 -15.98 20.28 9.95
CA PHE A 447 -15.76 18.88 10.32
C PHE A 447 -16.08 18.68 11.80
N ILE A 448 -16.63 17.51 12.13
CA ILE A 448 -16.70 16.97 13.48
C ILE A 448 -15.84 15.72 13.51
N LEU A 449 -14.76 15.77 14.28
CA LEU A 449 -13.86 14.64 14.47
C LEU A 449 -14.50 13.67 15.47
N THR A 450 -15.02 12.55 14.97
CA THR A 450 -15.71 11.56 15.80
C THR A 450 -14.74 10.52 16.37
N ASN A 451 -13.67 10.20 15.63
CA ASN A 451 -12.77 9.09 15.91
C ASN A 451 -13.53 7.76 16.14
N SER A 452 -14.67 7.58 15.47
CA SER A 452 -15.56 6.42 15.66
C SER A 452 -14.86 5.09 15.34
N ARG A 453 -13.84 5.10 14.46
CA ARG A 453 -13.09 3.91 14.07
C ARG A 453 -12.27 3.28 15.21
N SER A 454 -11.99 4.01 16.28
CA SER A 454 -11.36 3.44 17.48
C SER A 454 -12.37 2.83 18.46
N MET A 455 -13.66 2.74 18.09
CA MET A 455 -14.75 2.27 18.94
C MET A 455 -15.34 0.95 18.42
N THR A 456 -16.24 0.36 19.22
CA THR A 456 -17.10 -0.73 18.75
C THR A 456 -18.26 -0.16 17.93
N ALA A 457 -18.85 -0.98 17.05
CA ALA A 457 -19.95 -0.55 16.18
C ALA A 457 -21.13 0.07 16.97
N ASP A 458 -21.51 -0.53 18.11
CA ASP A 458 -22.58 0.00 18.96
C ASP A 458 -22.26 1.39 19.53
N LYS A 459 -21.01 1.60 19.97
CA LYS A 459 -20.56 2.90 20.49
C LYS A 459 -20.49 3.95 19.39
N ALA A 460 -19.99 3.58 18.20
CA ALA A 460 -19.97 4.46 17.04
C ALA A 460 -21.40 4.87 16.63
N ALA A 461 -22.35 3.93 16.59
CA ALA A 461 -23.74 4.22 16.26
C ALA A 461 -24.42 5.15 17.30
N LEU A 462 -24.16 4.95 18.60
CA LEU A 462 -24.67 5.85 19.65
C LEU A 462 -24.08 7.26 19.52
N LEU A 463 -22.76 7.35 19.30
CA LEU A 463 -22.06 8.62 19.09
C LEU A 463 -22.64 9.41 17.91
N VAL A 464 -22.82 8.75 16.77
CA VAL A 464 -23.40 9.38 15.57
C VAL A 464 -24.84 9.85 15.81
N LYS A 465 -25.65 9.07 16.54
CA LYS A 465 -27.01 9.49 16.93
C LYS A 465 -26.98 10.75 17.79
N ASP A 466 -26.10 10.81 18.77
CA ASP A 466 -25.98 11.96 19.66
C ASP A 466 -25.50 13.22 18.92
N ILE A 467 -24.51 13.09 18.03
CA ILE A 467 -24.08 14.19 17.17
C ILE A 467 -25.25 14.68 16.30
N CYS A 468 -26.01 13.77 15.66
CA CYS A 468 -27.14 14.15 14.81
C CYS A 468 -28.24 14.87 15.60
N ARG A 469 -28.55 14.44 16.83
CA ARG A 469 -29.52 15.12 17.72
C ARG A 469 -29.05 16.52 18.09
N ASN A 470 -27.77 16.68 18.42
CA ASN A 470 -27.20 17.98 18.78
C ASN A 470 -27.16 18.92 17.58
N LEU A 471 -26.85 18.41 16.39
CA LEU A 471 -26.92 19.17 15.13
C LEU A 471 -28.35 19.64 14.84
N GLU A 472 -29.35 18.76 15.00
CA GLU A 472 -30.75 19.14 14.78
C GLU A 472 -31.22 20.20 15.80
N ALA A 473 -30.82 20.06 17.07
CA ALA A 473 -31.11 21.05 18.11
C ALA A 473 -30.44 22.40 17.81
N ALA A 474 -29.16 22.41 17.43
CA ALA A 474 -28.42 23.63 17.09
C ALA A 474 -28.92 24.30 15.79
N ALA A 475 -29.30 23.52 14.79
CA ALA A 475 -29.86 24.07 13.56
C ALA A 475 -31.21 24.77 13.82
N LYS A 476 -32.04 24.24 14.74
CA LYS A 476 -33.32 24.86 15.13
C LYS A 476 -33.15 26.22 15.84
N THR A 477 -32.00 26.50 16.46
CA THR A 477 -31.75 27.78 17.13
C THR A 477 -31.28 28.88 16.16
N VAL A 478 -30.86 28.54 14.94
CA VAL A 478 -30.34 29.49 13.94
C VAL A 478 -31.34 29.65 12.78
N PRO A 479 -32.06 30.79 12.68
CA PRO A 479 -33.12 30.96 11.69
C PRO A 479 -32.65 30.82 10.23
N GLY A 480 -33.30 29.89 9.52
CA GLY A 480 -33.12 29.66 8.09
C GLY A 480 -31.87 28.87 7.71
N ILE A 481 -31.13 28.29 8.67
CA ILE A 481 -30.03 27.37 8.36
C ILE A 481 -30.58 26.01 7.94
N SER A 482 -29.92 25.38 6.98
CA SER A 482 -30.12 23.96 6.64
C SER A 482 -28.76 23.28 6.58
N TYR A 483 -28.71 21.96 6.69
CA TYR A 483 -27.44 21.24 6.64
C TYR A 483 -27.58 19.88 5.96
N THR A 484 -26.44 19.31 5.57
CA THR A 484 -26.34 17.93 5.06
C THR A 484 -25.17 17.24 5.72
N VAL A 485 -25.38 15.98 6.13
CA VAL A 485 -24.37 15.17 6.80
C VAL A 485 -23.63 14.32 5.77
N VAL A 486 -22.30 14.36 5.83
CA VAL A 486 -21.42 13.45 5.10
C VAL A 486 -20.68 12.59 6.11
N LEU A 487 -20.75 11.28 5.93
CA LEU A 487 -19.94 10.31 6.67
C LEU A 487 -18.63 10.14 5.90
N ARG A 488 -17.56 10.81 6.34
CA ARG A 488 -16.25 10.60 5.75
C ARG A 488 -15.60 9.41 6.45
N GLY A 489 -15.22 8.42 5.65
CA GLY A 489 -14.62 7.17 6.11
C GLY A 489 -13.24 6.95 5.53
N ASP A 490 -12.65 5.79 5.85
CA ASP A 490 -11.39 5.37 5.25
C ASP A 490 -11.55 5.12 3.75
N SER A 491 -10.65 5.72 2.96
CA SER A 491 -10.59 5.47 1.51
C SER A 491 -10.35 4.00 1.17
N THR A 492 -9.83 3.18 2.09
CA THR A 492 -9.67 1.72 1.90
C THR A 492 -10.86 0.91 2.41
N LEU A 493 -12.05 1.52 2.51
CA LEU A 493 -13.34 0.90 2.85
C LEU A 493 -13.50 0.39 4.28
N ARG A 494 -12.55 0.65 5.17
CA ARG A 494 -12.66 0.32 6.61
C ARG A 494 -13.61 1.29 7.33
N GLY A 495 -14.20 0.81 8.41
CA GLY A 495 -15.14 1.56 9.26
C GLY A 495 -16.48 0.85 9.48
N HIS A 496 -17.36 1.50 10.23
CA HIS A 496 -18.63 0.93 10.72
C HIS A 496 -19.78 1.16 9.73
N PHE A 497 -19.62 0.66 8.50
CA PHE A 497 -20.71 0.58 7.54
C PHE A 497 -21.36 -0.81 7.59
N PRO A 498 -22.71 -0.90 7.63
CA PRO A 498 -23.69 0.20 7.48
C PRO A 498 -24.11 0.91 8.77
N GLU A 499 -23.60 0.52 9.94
CA GLU A 499 -24.13 0.94 11.25
C GLU A 499 -24.14 2.46 11.47
N GLU A 500 -23.11 3.19 11.04
CA GLU A 500 -23.06 4.66 11.08
C GLU A 500 -24.14 5.29 10.18
N ALA A 501 -24.37 4.71 9.00
CA ALA A 501 -25.38 5.20 8.07
C ALA A 501 -26.80 4.95 8.60
N ASP A 502 -27.05 3.77 9.15
CA ASP A 502 -28.30 3.43 9.83
C ASP A 502 -28.54 4.38 11.03
N ALA A 503 -27.49 4.73 11.78
CA ALA A 503 -27.56 5.69 12.88
C ALA A 503 -28.00 7.09 12.43
N VAL A 504 -27.43 7.62 11.34
CA VAL A 504 -27.84 8.92 10.78
C VAL A 504 -29.29 8.89 10.34
N VAL A 505 -29.69 7.87 9.56
CA VAL A 505 -31.06 7.75 9.03
C VAL A 505 -32.09 7.63 10.16
N SER A 506 -31.75 6.94 11.25
CA SER A 506 -32.64 6.80 12.41
C SER A 506 -32.97 8.12 13.13
N VAL A 507 -32.17 9.17 12.91
CA VAL A 507 -32.37 10.50 13.53
C VAL A 507 -32.84 11.53 12.51
N LEU A 508 -32.23 11.58 11.32
CA LEU A 508 -32.51 12.60 10.29
C LEU A 508 -33.58 12.17 9.27
N GLY A 509 -34.09 10.94 9.39
CA GLY A 509 -35.10 10.33 8.51
C GLY A 509 -34.52 9.78 7.21
N ASP A 510 -35.39 9.15 6.42
CA ASP A 510 -35.01 8.45 5.18
C ASP A 510 -34.38 9.36 4.13
N MET A 511 -33.38 8.86 3.42
CA MET A 511 -32.71 9.54 2.31
C MET A 511 -33.21 9.01 0.97
N ASP A 512 -33.13 9.81 -0.09
CA ASP A 512 -33.45 9.37 -1.45
C ASP A 512 -32.44 8.30 -1.90
N ALA A 513 -31.15 8.50 -1.65
CA ALA A 513 -30.14 7.47 -1.87
C ALA A 513 -28.95 7.61 -0.92
N TRP A 514 -28.25 6.49 -0.70
CA TRP A 514 -26.94 6.44 -0.07
C TRP A 514 -25.86 6.42 -1.13
N ILE A 515 -24.95 7.40 -1.09
CA ILE A 515 -23.86 7.53 -2.05
C ILE A 515 -22.59 6.94 -1.46
N ILE A 516 -21.99 5.97 -2.14
CA ILE A 516 -20.70 5.37 -1.76
C ILE A 516 -19.61 5.84 -2.74
N CYS A 517 -18.69 6.66 -2.24
CA CYS A 517 -17.67 7.31 -3.07
C CYS A 517 -16.29 7.33 -2.38
N PRO A 518 -15.54 6.21 -2.43
CA PRO A 518 -14.26 6.06 -1.73
C PRO A 518 -13.05 6.63 -2.48
N PHE A 519 -13.25 7.29 -3.62
CA PHE A 519 -12.17 7.82 -4.46
C PHE A 519 -11.31 8.86 -3.72
N PHE A 520 -9.99 8.73 -3.82
CA PHE A 520 -9.03 9.65 -3.23
C PHE A 520 -7.70 9.62 -3.98
N LEU A 521 -7.49 10.62 -4.86
CA LEU A 521 -6.38 10.63 -5.81
C LEU A 521 -5.01 10.66 -5.13
N GLN A 522 -4.81 11.55 -4.15
CA GLN A 522 -3.54 11.73 -3.44
C GLN A 522 -3.19 10.49 -2.59
N GLY A 523 -4.20 9.71 -2.23
CA GLY A 523 -4.03 8.40 -1.60
C GLY A 523 -3.82 7.24 -2.57
N GLY A 524 -3.94 7.47 -3.88
CA GLY A 524 -3.89 6.42 -4.89
C GLY A 524 -5.13 5.51 -4.88
N ARG A 525 -6.32 6.03 -4.56
CA ARG A 525 -7.57 5.25 -4.52
C ARG A 525 -8.42 5.57 -5.74
N TYR A 526 -8.72 4.54 -6.51
CA TYR A 526 -9.44 4.62 -7.78
C TYR A 526 -10.65 3.71 -7.74
N THR A 527 -11.74 4.10 -8.39
CA THR A 527 -12.89 3.22 -8.60
C THR A 527 -13.19 3.16 -10.09
N VAL A 528 -12.97 2.00 -10.70
CA VAL A 528 -13.12 1.77 -12.15
C VAL A 528 -13.91 0.49 -12.35
N ASP A 529 -14.93 0.52 -13.21
CA ASP A 529 -15.84 -0.60 -13.49
C ASP A 529 -16.39 -1.26 -12.22
N ASP A 530 -16.80 -0.41 -11.28
CA ASP A 530 -17.35 -0.74 -9.96
C ASP A 530 -16.34 -1.40 -9.00
N ILE A 531 -15.09 -1.59 -9.41
CA ILE A 531 -14.01 -2.15 -8.58
C ILE A 531 -13.21 -1.01 -7.95
N HIS A 532 -13.03 -1.08 -6.64
CA HIS A 532 -12.17 -0.18 -5.91
C HIS A 532 -10.74 -0.70 -5.87
N TYR A 533 -9.78 0.17 -6.16
CA TYR A 533 -8.36 -0.14 -6.25
C TYR A 533 -7.54 0.75 -5.33
N VAL A 534 -6.48 0.17 -4.77
CA VAL A 534 -5.39 0.87 -4.09
C VAL A 534 -4.15 0.77 -4.95
N ALA A 535 -3.60 1.92 -5.33
CA ALA A 535 -2.38 1.99 -6.11
C ALA A 535 -1.16 1.67 -5.24
N ASP A 536 -0.31 0.80 -5.76
CA ASP A 536 1.05 0.58 -5.27
C ASP A 536 2.01 0.81 -6.45
N SER A 537 2.68 1.96 -6.42
CA SER A 537 3.57 2.41 -7.50
C SER A 537 2.84 2.45 -8.86
N GLU A 538 3.18 1.56 -9.78
CA GLU A 538 2.57 1.46 -11.12
C GLU A 538 1.45 0.43 -11.23
N ARG A 539 1.02 -0.17 -10.12
CA ARG A 539 0.00 -1.23 -10.10
C ARG A 539 -1.26 -0.79 -9.37
N LEU A 540 -2.41 -1.15 -9.91
CA LEU A 540 -3.71 -1.04 -9.24
C LEU A 540 -4.07 -2.39 -8.62
N ILE A 541 -4.06 -2.45 -7.28
CA ILE A 541 -4.40 -3.63 -6.51
C ILE A 541 -5.87 -3.54 -6.09
N PRO A 542 -6.73 -4.53 -6.40
CA PRO A 542 -8.10 -4.55 -5.92
C PRO A 542 -8.17 -4.45 -4.39
N ALA A 543 -9.06 -3.61 -3.86
CA ALA A 543 -9.07 -3.25 -2.45
C ALA A 543 -9.19 -4.47 -1.51
N GLY A 544 -10.01 -5.47 -1.89
CA GLY A 544 -10.20 -6.73 -1.16
C GLY A 544 -8.95 -7.63 -1.09
N GLU A 545 -7.94 -7.39 -1.93
CA GLU A 545 -6.67 -8.13 -1.92
C GLU A 545 -5.58 -7.45 -1.08
N THR A 546 -5.83 -6.20 -0.68
CA THR A 546 -4.87 -5.43 0.10
C THR A 546 -4.77 -5.91 1.55
N GLU A 547 -3.71 -5.51 2.23
CA GLU A 547 -3.57 -5.71 3.69
C GLU A 547 -4.71 -5.04 4.49
N PHE A 548 -5.32 -3.98 3.95
CA PHE A 548 -6.44 -3.27 4.60
C PHE A 548 -7.72 -4.10 4.66
N ALA A 549 -7.95 -4.97 3.67
CA ALA A 549 -9.11 -5.87 3.64
C ALA A 549 -8.97 -7.03 4.63
N LYS A 550 -7.76 -7.33 5.09
CA LYS A 550 -7.45 -8.36 6.10
C LYS A 550 -7.46 -7.83 7.53
N ASP A 551 -7.94 -6.60 7.72
CA ASP A 551 -8.07 -5.98 9.05
C ASP A 551 -8.94 -6.84 9.98
N ALA A 552 -8.48 -7.06 11.21
CA ALA A 552 -9.16 -7.95 12.16
C ALA A 552 -10.52 -7.42 12.63
N ALA A 553 -10.72 -6.10 12.60
CA ALA A 553 -11.97 -5.46 13.03
C ALA A 553 -12.86 -5.07 11.86
N PHE A 554 -12.27 -4.64 10.75
CA PHE A 554 -12.99 -4.05 9.60
C PHE A 554 -12.88 -4.83 8.30
N GLY A 555 -12.36 -6.06 8.35
CA GLY A 555 -12.07 -6.86 7.17
C GLY A 555 -13.26 -7.08 6.23
N TYR A 556 -12.93 -7.28 4.96
CA TYR A 556 -13.86 -7.55 3.87
C TYR A 556 -13.13 -8.31 2.76
N THR A 557 -13.87 -8.87 1.81
CA THR A 557 -13.32 -9.71 0.73
C THR A 557 -13.60 -9.14 -0.65
N SER A 558 -14.73 -8.45 -0.82
CA SER A 558 -15.10 -7.91 -2.12
C SER A 558 -14.34 -6.64 -2.47
N SER A 559 -13.82 -6.59 -3.71
CA SER A 559 -13.30 -5.36 -4.31
C SER A 559 -14.32 -4.63 -5.18
N ASN A 560 -15.37 -5.33 -5.65
CA ASN A 560 -16.48 -4.70 -6.35
C ASN A 560 -17.39 -4.02 -5.31
N LEU A 561 -17.62 -2.72 -5.45
CA LEU A 561 -18.33 -1.94 -4.44
C LEU A 561 -19.80 -2.34 -4.28
N LYS A 562 -20.45 -2.90 -5.31
CA LYS A 562 -21.82 -3.42 -5.19
C LYS A 562 -21.87 -4.68 -4.33
N GLN A 563 -20.96 -5.62 -4.60
CA GLN A 563 -20.78 -6.83 -3.80
C GLN A 563 -20.28 -6.51 -2.39
N TRP A 564 -19.45 -5.48 -2.23
CA TRP A 564 -18.99 -5.00 -0.93
C TRP A 564 -20.15 -4.43 -0.10
N VAL A 565 -21.10 -3.71 -0.72
CA VAL A 565 -22.33 -3.28 -0.03
C VAL A 565 -23.14 -4.49 0.44
N GLU A 566 -23.31 -5.51 -0.40
CA GLU A 566 -24.01 -6.75 0.00
C GLU A 566 -23.31 -7.47 1.15
N GLU A 567 -21.99 -7.62 1.07
CA GLU A 567 -21.14 -8.21 2.11
C GLU A 567 -21.30 -7.46 3.45
N LYS A 568 -21.10 -6.14 3.45
CA LYS A 568 -21.14 -5.33 4.68
C LYS A 568 -22.54 -5.22 5.26
N THR A 569 -23.57 -5.24 4.42
CA THR A 569 -24.97 -5.25 4.87
C THR A 569 -25.49 -6.65 5.21
N LYS A 570 -24.65 -7.68 5.13
CA LYS A 570 -24.98 -9.09 5.41
C LYS A 570 -26.19 -9.57 4.60
N GLY A 571 -26.25 -9.17 3.32
CA GLY A 571 -27.33 -9.53 2.39
C GLY A 571 -28.61 -8.70 2.50
N ARG A 572 -28.65 -7.66 3.34
CA ARG A 572 -29.81 -6.75 3.44
C ARG A 572 -30.02 -5.93 2.16
N ILE A 573 -28.94 -5.59 1.46
CA ILE A 573 -28.97 -4.89 0.16
C ILE A 573 -28.19 -5.76 -0.83
N LEU A 574 -28.87 -6.29 -1.84
CA LEU A 574 -28.27 -7.22 -2.81
C LEU A 574 -27.47 -6.48 -3.89
N GLU A 575 -26.44 -7.10 -4.48
CA GLU A 575 -25.61 -6.51 -5.56
C GLU A 575 -26.46 -5.87 -6.68
N ASN A 576 -27.55 -6.54 -7.09
CA ASN A 576 -28.42 -6.09 -8.18
C ASN A 576 -29.33 -4.90 -7.80
N GLN A 577 -29.41 -4.54 -6.51
CA GLN A 577 -30.14 -3.37 -6.02
C GLN A 577 -29.24 -2.13 -5.91
N VAL A 578 -27.93 -2.28 -6.08
CA VAL A 578 -26.97 -1.18 -6.00
C VAL A 578 -26.77 -0.55 -7.37
N SER A 579 -27.16 0.72 -7.51
CA SER A 579 -26.94 1.52 -8.73
C SER A 579 -25.49 1.99 -8.83
N SER A 580 -25.05 2.38 -10.03
CA SER A 580 -23.69 2.88 -10.25
C SER A 580 -23.65 4.04 -11.22
N ILE A 581 -22.81 5.04 -10.88
CA ILE A 581 -22.38 6.10 -11.79
C ILE A 581 -21.04 5.67 -12.39
N SER A 582 -21.04 5.44 -13.70
CA SER A 582 -19.85 5.01 -14.44
C SER A 582 -18.95 6.20 -14.82
N ILE A 583 -17.66 5.95 -15.06
CA ILE A 583 -16.74 6.96 -15.61
C ILE A 583 -17.21 7.43 -16.99
N SER A 584 -17.83 6.56 -17.80
CA SER A 584 -18.36 6.95 -19.10
C SER A 584 -19.48 8.00 -18.97
N LEU A 585 -20.36 7.86 -18.00
CA LEU A 585 -21.43 8.83 -17.73
C LEU A 585 -20.82 10.17 -17.29
N LEU A 586 -19.86 10.14 -16.34
CA LEU A 586 -19.17 11.35 -15.88
C LEU A 586 -18.42 12.08 -16.99
N ARG A 587 -17.72 11.35 -17.86
CA ARG A 587 -16.82 11.93 -18.86
C ARG A 587 -17.47 12.23 -20.21
N LYS A 588 -18.57 11.56 -20.58
CA LYS A 588 -19.25 11.76 -21.87
C LYS A 588 -20.59 12.47 -21.79
N GLU A 589 -21.30 12.32 -20.67
CA GLU A 589 -22.66 12.85 -20.52
C GLU A 589 -22.73 14.02 -19.52
N GLY A 590 -21.80 14.08 -18.57
CA GLY A 590 -21.58 15.25 -17.72
C GLY A 590 -22.57 15.42 -16.56
N PRO A 591 -22.58 16.60 -15.90
CA PRO A 591 -23.34 16.85 -14.66
C PRO A 591 -24.85 16.65 -14.79
N ASP A 592 -25.46 17.08 -15.89
CA ASP A 592 -26.91 17.02 -16.07
C ASP A 592 -27.42 15.56 -16.12
N ALA A 593 -26.66 14.66 -16.76
CA ALA A 593 -26.97 13.24 -16.78
C ALA A 593 -26.81 12.58 -15.39
N VAL A 594 -25.80 13.00 -14.62
CA VAL A 594 -25.65 12.60 -13.21
C VAL A 594 -26.88 13.03 -12.41
N CYS A 595 -27.32 14.28 -12.56
CA CYS A 595 -28.51 14.79 -11.89
C CYS A 595 -29.76 13.97 -12.25
N GLN A 596 -29.98 13.68 -13.54
CA GLN A 596 -31.12 12.88 -14.00
C GLN A 596 -31.12 11.48 -13.39
N LEU A 597 -29.96 10.81 -13.39
CA LEU A 597 -29.81 9.48 -12.81
C LEU A 597 -30.12 9.52 -11.30
N LEU A 598 -29.51 10.44 -10.56
CA LEU A 598 -29.76 10.60 -9.12
C LEU A 598 -31.23 10.90 -8.81
N CYS A 599 -31.90 11.71 -9.62
CA CYS A 599 -33.31 12.01 -9.45
C CYS A 599 -34.22 10.81 -9.72
N SER A 600 -33.79 9.88 -10.58
CA SER A 600 -34.54 8.66 -10.94
C SER A 600 -34.46 7.53 -9.93
N LEU A 601 -33.52 7.60 -8.97
CA LEU A 601 -33.31 6.56 -7.97
C LEU A 601 -34.52 6.40 -7.03
N GLU A 602 -34.85 5.15 -6.71
CA GLU A 602 -35.85 4.82 -5.70
C GLU A 602 -35.36 5.23 -4.30
N LYS A 603 -36.30 5.70 -3.47
CA LYS A 603 -35.99 6.19 -2.12
C LYS A 603 -35.38 5.07 -1.27
N GLY A 604 -34.23 5.33 -0.66
CA GLY A 604 -33.49 4.37 0.17
C GLY A 604 -32.54 3.46 -0.61
N SER A 605 -32.39 3.67 -1.92
CA SER A 605 -31.43 2.92 -2.74
C SER A 605 -29.97 3.27 -2.41
N VAL A 606 -29.03 2.44 -2.84
CA VAL A 606 -27.59 2.69 -2.74
C VAL A 606 -27.03 2.92 -4.13
N CYS A 607 -26.20 3.95 -4.28
CA CYS A 607 -25.50 4.26 -5.51
C CYS A 607 -24.00 4.38 -5.25
N ILE A 608 -23.20 3.64 -6.01
CA ILE A 608 -21.74 3.77 -5.99
C ILE A 608 -21.28 4.77 -7.06
N VAL A 609 -20.12 5.38 -6.85
CA VAL A 609 -19.53 6.35 -7.79
C VAL A 609 -18.15 5.88 -8.24
N ASN A 610 -17.99 5.69 -9.54
CA ASN A 610 -16.69 5.45 -10.16
C ASN A 610 -15.97 6.78 -10.39
N ALA A 611 -14.66 6.83 -10.13
CA ALA A 611 -13.83 7.99 -10.39
C ALA A 611 -12.37 7.58 -10.51
N ALA A 612 -11.66 8.22 -11.44
CA ALA A 612 -10.23 8.02 -11.65
C ALA A 612 -9.43 9.34 -11.67
N SER A 613 -10.11 10.48 -11.56
CA SER A 613 -9.53 11.82 -11.55
C SER A 613 -10.32 12.75 -10.63
N GLU A 614 -9.72 13.87 -10.21
CA GLU A 614 -10.45 14.93 -9.51
C GLU A 614 -11.54 15.55 -10.41
N ARG A 615 -11.36 15.54 -11.74
CA ARG A 615 -12.38 16.04 -12.69
C ARG A 615 -13.66 15.20 -12.64
N ASP A 616 -13.53 13.88 -12.57
CA ASP A 616 -14.67 12.96 -12.41
C ASP A 616 -15.46 13.31 -11.14
N MET A 617 -14.74 13.61 -10.06
CA MET A 617 -15.36 13.99 -8.78
C MET A 617 -16.09 15.32 -8.85
N ASN A 618 -15.52 16.31 -9.54
CA ASN A 618 -16.14 17.62 -9.73
C ASN A 618 -17.44 17.52 -10.56
N VAL A 619 -17.46 16.68 -11.61
CA VAL A 619 -18.67 16.42 -12.39
C VAL A 619 -19.75 15.75 -11.55
N PHE A 620 -19.38 14.74 -10.77
CA PHE A 620 -20.31 14.07 -9.86
C PHE A 620 -20.90 15.05 -8.83
N ALA A 621 -20.04 15.84 -8.17
CA ALA A 621 -20.46 16.82 -7.18
C ALA A 621 -21.41 17.88 -7.78
N ALA A 622 -21.14 18.37 -8.98
CA ALA A 622 -22.02 19.31 -9.69
C ALA A 622 -23.41 18.72 -9.97
N GLY A 623 -23.47 17.50 -10.53
CA GLY A 623 -24.75 16.81 -10.79
C GLY A 623 -25.53 16.49 -9.51
N MET A 624 -24.83 16.17 -8.43
CA MET A 624 -25.44 15.97 -7.11
C MET A 624 -26.02 17.27 -6.54
N ILE A 625 -25.31 18.40 -6.65
CA ILE A 625 -25.81 19.72 -6.25
C ILE A 625 -27.10 20.05 -7.02
N GLN A 626 -27.12 19.83 -8.34
CA GLN A 626 -28.32 20.03 -9.16
C GLN A 626 -29.50 19.17 -8.68
N ALA A 627 -29.28 17.90 -8.34
CA ALA A 627 -30.33 17.02 -7.83
C ALA A 627 -30.86 17.48 -6.45
N GLU A 628 -29.97 17.99 -5.58
CA GLU A 628 -30.37 18.57 -4.29
C GLU A 628 -31.17 19.87 -4.44
N LEU A 629 -30.85 20.71 -5.44
CA LEU A 629 -31.65 21.90 -5.79
C LEU A 629 -33.07 21.53 -6.26
N GLN A 630 -33.26 20.30 -6.77
CA GLN A 630 -34.57 19.72 -7.08
C GLN A 630 -35.25 19.06 -5.86
N GLY A 631 -34.68 19.20 -4.67
CA GLY A 631 -35.26 18.73 -3.40
C GLY A 631 -34.85 17.33 -2.95
N LYS A 632 -33.91 16.67 -3.66
CA LYS A 632 -33.39 15.34 -3.26
C LYS A 632 -32.47 15.45 -2.04
N ARG A 633 -32.46 14.42 -1.20
CA ARG A 633 -31.60 14.29 -0.02
C ARG A 633 -30.74 13.03 -0.10
N PHE A 634 -29.44 13.17 0.08
CA PHE A 634 -28.50 12.07 0.00
C PHE A 634 -27.69 11.93 1.29
N LEU A 635 -27.37 10.69 1.67
CA LEU A 635 -26.37 10.42 2.69
C LEU A 635 -25.11 9.88 2.00
N CYS A 636 -23.99 10.56 2.19
CA CYS A 636 -22.76 10.20 1.50
C CYS A 636 -21.78 9.52 2.44
N ARG A 637 -21.31 8.32 2.08
CA ARG A 637 -20.12 7.69 2.64
C ARG A 637 -18.96 7.87 1.67
N THR A 638 -17.98 8.70 2.04
CA THR A 638 -16.98 9.20 1.10
C THR A 638 -15.55 9.18 1.63
N ALA A 639 -14.59 9.42 0.74
CA ALA A 639 -13.21 9.77 1.10
C ALA A 639 -12.96 11.29 0.90
N ALA A 640 -11.70 11.73 1.03
CA ALA A 640 -11.36 13.15 1.11
C ALA A 640 -11.70 13.96 -0.17
N SER A 641 -11.45 13.42 -1.37
CA SER A 641 -11.62 14.16 -2.64
C SER A 641 -13.06 14.65 -2.86
N PHE A 642 -14.06 13.91 -2.39
CA PHE A 642 -15.46 14.32 -2.53
C PHE A 642 -15.75 15.62 -1.77
N VAL A 643 -15.24 15.78 -0.54
CA VAL A 643 -15.56 16.96 0.28
C VAL A 643 -15.07 18.23 -0.39
N SER A 644 -13.81 18.26 -0.84
CA SER A 644 -13.23 19.41 -1.56
C SER A 644 -13.98 19.70 -2.86
N ALA A 645 -14.35 18.66 -3.62
CA ALA A 645 -15.14 18.79 -4.83
C ALA A 645 -16.59 19.22 -4.55
N ARG A 646 -17.16 18.92 -3.37
CA ARG A 646 -18.53 19.30 -3.02
C ARG A 646 -18.66 20.77 -2.65
N ILE A 647 -17.59 21.39 -2.15
CA ILE A 647 -17.57 22.78 -1.66
C ILE A 647 -16.73 23.73 -2.51
N GLY A 648 -16.13 23.24 -3.60
CA GLY A 648 -15.39 24.07 -4.56
C GLY A 648 -14.05 24.59 -4.05
N ILE A 649 -13.39 23.85 -3.14
CA ILE A 649 -12.05 24.23 -2.68
C ILE A 649 -11.02 23.98 -3.78
N LYS A 650 -10.22 25.01 -4.10
CA LYS A 650 -9.09 24.91 -5.03
C LYS A 650 -7.84 24.40 -4.30
N PRO A 651 -7.07 23.46 -4.86
CA PRO A 651 -5.84 22.98 -4.23
C PRO A 651 -4.83 24.11 -3.96
N LYS A 652 -4.16 24.07 -2.80
CA LYS A 652 -3.02 24.92 -2.46
C LYS A 652 -1.71 24.12 -2.51
N PRO A 653 -0.57 24.75 -2.86
CA PRO A 653 0.73 24.10 -2.72
C PRO A 653 1.03 23.77 -1.25
N PRO A 654 1.92 22.80 -0.96
CA PRO A 654 2.32 22.49 0.40
C PRO A 654 2.88 23.70 1.15
N ILE A 655 2.38 23.93 2.36
CA ILE A 655 2.74 25.04 3.24
C ILE A 655 4.09 24.76 3.89
N ARG A 656 4.97 25.77 3.87
CA ARG A 656 6.27 25.78 4.55
C ARG A 656 6.20 26.58 5.85
N PRO A 657 7.14 26.38 6.80
CA PRO A 657 7.19 27.16 8.04
C PRO A 657 7.18 28.69 7.82
N ASN A 658 7.87 29.18 6.78
CA ASN A 658 7.94 30.60 6.44
C ASN A 658 6.58 31.19 6.04
N ASP A 659 5.71 30.41 5.40
CA ASP A 659 4.37 30.84 4.98
C ASP A 659 3.45 31.12 6.18
N LEU A 660 3.76 30.51 7.34
CA LEU A 660 3.07 30.72 8.61
C LEU A 660 3.71 31.84 9.46
N GLY A 661 4.77 32.50 8.95
CA GLY A 661 5.51 33.51 9.70
C GLY A 661 6.31 32.93 10.87
N LEU A 662 6.63 31.63 10.87
CA LEU A 662 7.46 31.02 11.90
C LEU A 662 8.91 31.49 11.71
N LYS A 663 9.36 32.43 12.56
CA LYS A 663 10.77 32.85 12.63
C LYS A 663 11.66 31.67 13.06
N ARG A 664 12.99 31.77 12.81
CA ARG A 664 14.00 30.84 13.34
C ARG A 664 13.89 30.76 14.87
N ASN A 665 13.11 29.81 15.36
CA ASN A 665 12.98 29.53 16.78
C ASN A 665 13.99 28.44 17.12
N LEU A 666 14.77 28.65 18.17
CA LEU A 666 15.81 27.72 18.63
C LEU A 666 15.22 26.42 19.23
N ALA A 667 13.90 26.27 19.32
CA ALA A 667 13.26 25.03 19.77
C ALA A 667 13.11 23.99 18.65
N GLY A 668 13.29 22.71 18.99
CA GLY A 668 13.08 21.59 18.08
C GLY A 668 11.60 21.29 17.79
N GLY A 669 11.34 20.52 16.73
CA GLY A 669 10.05 19.90 16.46
C GLY A 669 9.83 18.62 17.27
N LEU A 670 8.56 18.24 17.46
CA LEU A 670 8.17 16.97 18.08
C LEU A 670 7.46 16.08 17.06
N ILE A 671 7.99 14.90 16.81
CA ILE A 671 7.43 13.90 15.91
C ILE A 671 7.00 12.69 16.74
N VAL A 672 5.74 12.25 16.62
CA VAL A 672 5.20 11.11 17.38
C VAL A 672 4.63 10.05 16.44
N VAL A 673 5.12 8.81 16.56
CA VAL A 673 4.73 7.68 15.72
C VAL A 673 4.34 6.49 16.58
N GLY A 674 3.04 6.18 16.65
CA GLY A 674 2.51 5.08 17.46
C GLY A 674 2.24 3.77 16.72
N SER A 675 2.11 3.82 15.39
CA SER A 675 1.58 2.71 14.58
C SER A 675 2.65 1.69 14.14
N TYR A 676 2.36 0.40 14.32
CA TYR A 676 3.10 -0.72 13.75
C TYR A 676 2.42 -1.26 12.48
N VAL A 677 2.80 -0.72 11.33
CA VAL A 677 2.38 -1.18 10.00
C VAL A 677 3.64 -1.21 9.12
N PRO A 678 3.82 -2.20 8.21
CA PRO A 678 5.03 -2.32 7.40
C PRO A 678 5.43 -1.04 6.68
N LYS A 679 4.46 -0.32 6.10
CA LYS A 679 4.69 0.98 5.45
C LYS A 679 5.20 2.05 6.42
N THR A 680 4.59 2.18 7.60
CA THR A 680 5.06 3.10 8.64
C THR A 680 6.47 2.75 9.10
N THR A 681 6.83 1.46 9.18
CA THR A 681 8.20 1.03 9.54
C THR A 681 9.19 1.58 8.51
N LYS A 682 8.94 1.33 7.22
CA LYS A 682 9.81 1.79 6.13
C LYS A 682 9.97 3.32 6.14
N GLN A 683 8.88 4.07 6.37
CA GLN A 683 8.93 5.53 6.45
C GLN A 683 9.74 6.05 7.64
N VAL A 684 9.68 5.36 8.79
CA VAL A 684 10.48 5.71 9.96
C VAL A 684 11.96 5.37 9.75
N ASP A 685 12.26 4.23 9.14
CA ASP A 685 13.63 3.81 8.85
C ASP A 685 14.30 4.79 7.86
N GLU A 686 13.57 5.23 6.84
CA GLU A 686 14.04 6.24 5.89
C GLU A 686 14.27 7.59 6.59
N LEU A 687 13.33 8.05 7.43
CA LEU A 687 13.51 9.26 8.24
C LEU A 687 14.76 9.17 9.12
N ARG A 688 15.01 8.03 9.77
CA ARG A 688 16.19 7.80 10.61
C ARG A 688 17.48 7.87 9.79
N SER A 689 17.48 7.31 8.58
CA SER A 689 18.64 7.32 7.69
C SER A 689 18.94 8.73 7.17
N GLN A 690 17.93 9.44 6.66
CA GLN A 690 18.12 10.74 6.01
C GLN A 690 18.35 11.90 7.00
N CYS A 691 17.79 11.82 8.21
CA CYS A 691 17.86 12.90 9.20
C CYS A 691 18.75 12.55 10.40
N ALA A 692 19.67 11.58 10.29
CA ALA A 692 20.47 11.06 11.41
C ALA A 692 21.24 12.14 12.20
N GLN A 693 21.67 13.22 11.55
CA GLN A 693 22.44 14.30 12.16
C GLN A 693 21.57 15.36 12.86
N SER A 694 20.33 15.56 12.39
CA SER A 694 19.41 16.61 12.87
C SER A 694 18.30 16.08 13.79
N LEU A 695 17.99 14.78 13.71
CA LEU A 695 16.91 14.11 14.43
C LEU A 695 17.43 13.33 15.65
N ARG A 696 16.76 13.48 16.79
CA ARG A 696 16.97 12.62 17.97
C ARG A 696 15.82 11.64 18.11
N VAL A 697 16.15 10.37 18.30
CA VAL A 697 15.15 9.29 18.37
C VAL A 697 15.04 8.78 19.79
N ILE A 698 13.83 8.79 20.32
CA ILE A 698 13.47 8.19 21.61
C ILE A 698 12.52 7.04 21.32
N GLU A 699 12.98 5.81 21.60
CA GLU A 699 12.14 4.63 21.49
C GLU A 699 11.32 4.44 22.78
N VAL A 700 10.02 4.13 22.61
CA VAL A 700 9.07 3.81 23.67
C VAL A 700 8.88 2.30 23.72
N SER A 701 9.28 1.65 24.81
CA SER A 701 9.12 0.20 24.95
C SER A 701 7.65 -0.18 25.16
N VAL A 702 7.05 -0.87 24.17
CA VAL A 702 5.66 -1.36 24.24
C VAL A 702 5.46 -2.35 25.39
N GLU A 703 6.48 -3.15 25.69
CA GLU A 703 6.46 -4.07 26.83
C GLU A 703 6.35 -3.30 28.14
N MET A 704 7.24 -2.33 28.39
CA MET A 704 7.28 -1.56 29.64
C MET A 704 6.00 -0.76 29.89
N ILE A 705 5.43 -0.13 28.85
CA ILE A 705 4.18 0.63 28.99
C ILE A 705 2.93 -0.25 29.15
N SER A 706 3.06 -1.55 28.90
CA SER A 706 2.02 -2.58 29.08
C SER A 706 2.10 -3.30 30.43
N LEU A 707 3.16 -3.08 31.21
CA LEU A 707 3.38 -3.64 32.55
C LEU A 707 2.69 -2.80 33.66
N LYS A 708 3.00 -3.07 34.93
CA LYS A 708 2.34 -2.45 36.10
C LYS A 708 2.59 -0.93 36.14
N SER A 709 1.75 -0.20 36.89
CA SER A 709 1.74 1.27 36.92
C SER A 709 3.12 1.91 37.18
N THR A 710 3.95 1.33 38.05
CA THR A 710 5.25 1.91 38.41
C THR A 710 6.28 1.88 37.28
N GLU A 711 6.35 0.77 36.53
CA GLU A 711 7.30 0.61 35.40
C GLU A 711 6.90 1.48 34.22
N ARG A 712 5.59 1.58 33.97
CA ARG A 712 5.01 2.50 33.00
C ARG A 712 5.38 3.96 33.31
N ASP A 713 5.19 4.41 34.55
CA ASP A 713 5.49 5.79 34.96
C ASP A 713 6.99 6.12 34.83
N GLN A 714 7.88 5.17 35.15
CA GLN A 714 9.32 5.35 34.98
C GLN A 714 9.71 5.53 33.51
N GLU A 715 9.17 4.68 32.62
CA GLU A 715 9.46 4.77 31.19
C GLU A 715 8.94 6.08 30.59
N ILE A 716 7.71 6.49 30.94
CA ILE A 716 7.13 7.77 30.51
C ILE A 716 8.00 8.93 31.01
N SER A 717 8.44 8.92 32.26
CA SER A 717 9.26 10.01 32.83
C SER A 717 10.61 10.13 32.11
N ARG A 718 11.27 9.00 31.82
CA ARG A 718 12.51 8.97 31.03
C ARG A 718 12.35 9.62 29.66
N ILE A 719 11.26 9.30 28.96
CA ILE A 719 10.98 9.82 27.62
C ILE A 719 10.71 11.34 27.68
N VAL A 720 9.98 11.79 28.69
CA VAL A 720 9.66 13.21 28.91
C VAL A 720 10.92 14.03 29.19
N GLU A 721 11.80 13.54 30.07
CA GLU A 721 13.08 14.22 30.38
C GLU A 721 13.95 14.39 29.13
N LEU A 722 14.13 13.32 28.35
CA LEU A 722 14.88 13.36 27.10
C LEU A 722 14.22 14.27 26.05
N GLY A 723 12.89 14.17 25.90
CA GLY A 723 12.13 14.98 24.97
C GLY A 723 12.24 16.47 25.28
N ASN A 724 12.08 16.85 26.55
CA ASN A 724 12.24 18.24 26.98
C ASN A 724 13.65 18.77 26.69
N ALA A 725 14.70 17.99 26.98
CA ALA A 725 16.08 18.38 26.75
C ALA A 725 16.43 18.55 25.26
N TYR A 726 15.96 17.64 24.39
CA TYR A 726 16.21 17.73 22.95
C TYR A 726 15.45 18.87 22.29
N ILE A 727 14.17 19.07 22.65
CA ILE A 727 13.38 20.20 22.13
C ILE A 727 14.00 21.54 22.56
N GLN A 728 14.43 21.69 23.82
CA GLN A 728 15.08 22.92 24.31
C GLN A 728 16.43 23.21 23.65
N SER A 729 17.14 22.18 23.21
CA SER A 729 18.42 22.32 22.50
C SER A 729 18.27 22.47 20.98
N GLY A 730 17.05 22.68 20.48
CA GLY A 730 16.79 22.91 19.07
C GLY A 730 16.82 21.69 18.17
N ARG A 731 16.82 20.48 18.76
CA ARG A 731 16.86 19.22 18.03
C ARG A 731 15.46 18.68 17.82
N ASP A 732 15.11 18.44 16.56
CA ASP A 732 13.87 17.76 16.22
C ASP A 732 13.88 16.35 16.83
N THR A 733 12.80 15.98 17.51
CA THR A 733 12.74 14.78 18.35
C THR A 733 11.65 13.84 17.89
N LEU A 734 12.02 12.62 17.52
CA LEU A 734 11.14 11.51 17.16
C LEU A 734 10.88 10.62 18.37
N VAL A 735 9.64 10.57 18.84
CA VAL A 735 9.12 9.59 19.79
C VAL A 735 8.42 8.48 19.02
N VAL A 736 8.93 7.24 19.11
CA VAL A 736 8.42 6.10 18.33
C VAL A 736 8.30 4.85 19.19
N THR A 737 7.21 4.10 19.02
CA THR A 737 7.00 2.82 19.72
C THR A 737 7.93 1.72 19.21
N SER A 738 8.32 0.80 20.10
CA SER A 738 9.15 -0.35 19.75
C SER A 738 8.47 -1.20 18.66
N ARG A 739 9.27 -1.63 17.67
CA ARG A 739 8.78 -2.25 16.43
C ARG A 739 8.54 -3.77 16.57
N GLN A 740 8.08 -4.24 17.73
CA GLN A 740 7.63 -5.63 17.89
C GLN A 740 6.10 -5.69 17.80
N LEU A 741 5.59 -6.52 16.89
CA LEU A 741 4.14 -6.73 16.77
C LEU A 741 3.64 -7.55 17.96
N ILE A 742 2.78 -6.95 18.77
CA ILE A 742 2.04 -7.67 19.83
C ILE A 742 0.56 -7.69 19.43
N THR A 743 0.09 -8.80 18.89
CA THR A 743 -1.33 -9.02 18.55
C THR A 743 -2.00 -9.89 19.60
N GLY A 744 -3.22 -9.54 19.98
CA GLY A 744 -4.09 -10.39 20.80
C GLY A 744 -4.57 -11.62 20.04
N LYS A 745 -5.12 -12.61 20.76
CA LYS A 745 -5.78 -13.78 20.16
C LYS A 745 -7.15 -13.44 19.59
N THR A 746 -7.75 -12.32 20.01
CA THR A 746 -9.03 -11.79 19.50
C THR A 746 -8.91 -10.34 19.02
N PRO A 747 -9.86 -9.84 18.19
CA PRO A 747 -9.92 -8.44 17.79
C PRO A 747 -10.01 -7.48 18.99
N GLU A 748 -10.75 -7.86 20.03
CA GLU A 748 -10.95 -7.07 21.25
C GLU A 748 -9.65 -6.93 22.06
N GLU A 749 -8.88 -8.01 22.20
CA GLU A 749 -7.57 -7.99 22.85
C GLU A 749 -6.58 -7.10 22.08
N SER A 750 -6.62 -7.14 20.74
CA SER A 750 -5.78 -6.29 19.89
C SER A 750 -6.14 -4.80 20.02
N LEU A 751 -7.44 -4.49 20.15
CA LEU A 751 -7.93 -3.14 20.43
C LEU A 751 -7.46 -2.63 21.82
N GLU A 752 -7.46 -3.50 22.83
CA GLU A 752 -7.01 -3.12 24.18
C GLU A 752 -5.52 -2.77 24.23
N ILE A 753 -4.67 -3.53 23.52
CA ILE A 753 -3.23 -3.22 23.41
C ILE A 753 -3.03 -1.86 22.73
N ASN A 754 -3.70 -1.61 21.61
CA ASN A 754 -3.64 -0.32 20.91
C ASN A 754 -4.07 0.84 21.81
N TYR A 755 -5.09 0.63 22.66
CA TYR A 755 -5.53 1.63 23.63
C TYR A 755 -4.45 1.95 24.67
N LYS A 756 -3.78 0.93 25.25
CA LYS A 756 -2.70 1.13 26.24
C LYS A 756 -1.52 1.91 25.66
N VAL A 757 -1.13 1.59 24.43
CA VAL A 757 -0.07 2.29 23.69
C VAL A 757 -0.47 3.74 23.41
N SER A 758 -1.67 3.98 22.88
CA SER A 758 -2.15 5.33 22.58
C SER A 758 -2.21 6.20 23.85
N SER A 759 -2.73 5.63 24.95
CA SER A 759 -2.77 6.28 26.26
C SER A 759 -1.39 6.69 26.77
N ALA A 760 -0.36 5.84 26.60
CA ALA A 760 1.01 6.18 26.98
C ALA A 760 1.58 7.34 26.16
N LEU A 761 1.34 7.35 24.84
CA LEU A 761 1.80 8.43 23.97
C LEU A 761 1.11 9.76 24.29
N VAL A 762 -0.18 9.72 24.61
CA VAL A 762 -0.93 10.89 25.10
C VAL A 762 -0.27 11.44 26.36
N GLU A 763 -0.03 10.58 27.34
CA GLU A 763 0.56 10.95 28.62
C GLU A 763 1.98 11.51 28.48
N ILE A 764 2.80 10.95 27.59
CA ILE A 764 4.14 11.49 27.26
C ILE A 764 4.01 12.93 26.74
N VAL A 765 3.14 13.17 25.75
CA VAL A 765 2.98 14.51 25.15
C VAL A 765 2.36 15.49 26.17
N GLN A 766 1.48 15.04 27.07
CA GLN A 766 0.96 15.83 28.19
C GLN A 766 1.99 16.17 29.27
N ARG A 767 3.10 15.45 29.36
CA ARG A 767 4.16 15.72 30.36
C ARG A 767 5.36 16.47 29.75
N ILE A 768 5.44 16.61 28.43
CA ILE A 768 6.43 17.47 27.76
C ILE A 768 6.00 18.94 27.96
N ASP A 769 6.83 19.72 28.65
CA ASP A 769 6.57 21.13 28.98
C ASP A 769 7.22 22.09 27.97
N SER A 770 8.29 21.63 27.32
CA SER A 770 8.97 22.39 26.28
C SER A 770 8.05 22.63 25.09
N ARG A 771 7.88 23.90 24.69
CA ARG A 771 7.06 24.27 23.52
C ARG A 771 7.78 23.93 22.22
N PRO A 772 7.33 22.93 21.43
CA PRO A 772 7.98 22.58 20.18
C PRO A 772 7.65 23.60 19.07
N ARG A 773 8.50 23.67 18.04
CA ARG A 773 8.28 24.54 16.86
C ARG A 773 7.09 24.08 16.02
N TYR A 774 6.93 22.77 15.88
CA TYR A 774 5.82 22.10 15.23
C TYR A 774 5.63 20.73 15.87
N ILE A 775 4.43 20.17 15.74
CA ILE A 775 4.13 18.80 16.19
C ILE A 775 3.66 18.01 14.98
N LEU A 776 4.27 16.85 14.73
CA LEU A 776 3.84 15.91 13.69
C LEU A 776 3.40 14.61 14.35
N ALA A 777 2.16 14.19 14.11
CA ALA A 777 1.65 12.91 14.58
C ALA A 777 1.36 11.99 13.40
N LYS A 778 1.88 10.76 13.43
CA LYS A 778 1.65 9.78 12.36
C LYS A 778 0.73 8.63 12.77
N GLY A 779 -0.31 8.44 11.96
CA GLY A 779 -1.32 7.38 12.09
C GLY A 779 -2.65 7.91 12.60
N GLY A 780 -3.77 7.47 12.03
CA GLY A 780 -5.09 8.07 12.30
C GLY A 780 -5.45 8.14 13.78
N ILE A 781 -5.39 7.02 14.51
CA ILE A 781 -5.72 6.97 15.94
C ILE A 781 -4.74 7.84 16.76
N THR A 782 -3.44 7.69 16.52
CA THR A 782 -2.40 8.45 17.22
C THR A 782 -2.57 9.95 17.02
N SER A 783 -2.80 10.41 15.78
CA SER A 783 -3.04 11.82 15.49
C SER A 783 -4.33 12.34 16.12
N SER A 784 -5.33 11.49 16.33
CA SER A 784 -6.59 11.92 16.94
C SER A 784 -6.40 12.12 18.44
N ASP A 785 -5.87 11.10 19.10
CA ASP A 785 -5.69 11.08 20.54
C ASP A 785 -4.70 12.16 20.99
N LEU A 786 -3.64 12.42 20.21
CA LEU A 786 -2.73 13.52 20.51
C LEU A 786 -3.40 14.88 20.36
N ALA A 787 -4.21 15.11 19.32
CA ALA A 787 -4.91 16.39 19.16
C ALA A 787 -5.94 16.62 20.29
N THR A 788 -6.79 15.65 20.57
CA THR A 788 -7.95 15.82 21.46
C THR A 788 -7.62 15.60 22.93
N LYS A 789 -6.76 14.64 23.26
CA LYS A 789 -6.45 14.29 24.66
C LYS A 789 -5.14 14.90 25.12
N ALA A 790 -4.10 14.86 24.29
CA ALA A 790 -2.79 15.34 24.72
C ALA A 790 -2.62 16.87 24.61
N LEU A 791 -3.10 17.42 23.50
CA LEU A 791 -3.08 18.85 23.22
C LEU A 791 -4.39 19.53 23.59
N GLU A 792 -5.41 18.77 24.04
CA GLU A 792 -6.69 19.28 24.52
C GLU A 792 -7.39 20.24 23.52
N ALA A 793 -7.15 20.04 22.22
CA ALA A 793 -7.74 20.87 21.19
C ALA A 793 -9.25 20.60 21.11
N ARG A 794 -10.05 21.63 21.35
CA ARG A 794 -11.52 21.61 21.17
C ARG A 794 -11.90 22.03 19.77
N ARG A 795 -11.09 22.90 19.17
CA ARG A 795 -11.20 23.37 17.79
C ARG A 795 -9.84 23.42 17.12
N ALA A 796 -9.84 23.20 15.81
CA ALA A 796 -8.69 23.43 14.97
C ALA A 796 -9.14 24.03 13.62
N LYS A 797 -8.26 24.80 12.99
CA LYS A 797 -8.44 25.27 11.62
C LYS A 797 -7.47 24.54 10.70
N VAL A 798 -7.99 23.95 9.61
CA VAL A 798 -7.14 23.34 8.58
C VAL A 798 -6.53 24.46 7.76
N MET A 799 -5.21 24.65 7.82
CA MET A 799 -4.51 25.72 7.10
C MET A 799 -4.23 25.35 5.64
N GLY A 800 -4.06 24.05 5.39
CA GLY A 800 -3.72 23.47 4.10
C GLY A 800 -3.00 22.13 4.31
N GLN A 801 -1.99 21.88 3.50
CA GLN A 801 -1.24 20.62 3.50
C GLN A 801 0.24 20.88 3.78
N ALA A 802 0.90 20.05 4.59
CA ALA A 802 2.36 20.06 4.74
C ALA A 802 3.07 19.28 3.61
N LEU A 803 2.35 18.34 3.01
CA LEU A 803 2.68 17.57 1.80
C LEU A 803 1.33 17.14 1.18
N ALA A 804 1.28 16.83 -0.12
CA ALA A 804 0.06 16.35 -0.76
C ALA A 804 -0.60 15.19 0.05
N GLY A 805 -1.83 15.41 0.52
CA GLY A 805 -2.55 14.44 1.37
C GLY A 805 -2.08 14.36 2.84
N VAL A 806 -1.29 15.31 3.33
CA VAL A 806 -0.86 15.44 4.74
C VAL A 806 -1.38 16.78 5.29
N PRO A 807 -2.52 16.79 6.00
CA PRO A 807 -3.14 18.03 6.48
C PRO A 807 -2.33 18.72 7.59
N LEU A 808 -2.41 20.06 7.58
CA LEU A 808 -1.80 20.95 8.55
C LEU A 808 -2.90 21.72 9.30
N TRP A 809 -2.90 21.58 10.62
CA TRP A 809 -3.87 22.22 11.51
C TRP A 809 -3.21 23.33 12.33
N GLN A 810 -3.97 24.38 12.55
CA GLN A 810 -3.72 25.37 13.59
C GLN A 810 -4.70 25.11 14.74
N LEU A 811 -4.18 24.70 15.89
CA LEU A 811 -5.01 24.43 17.07
C LEU A 811 -5.52 25.73 17.70
N GLY A 812 -6.70 25.67 18.31
CA GLY A 812 -7.33 26.80 18.97
C GLY A 812 -6.55 27.33 20.19
N PRO A 813 -6.87 28.53 20.68
CA PRO A 813 -6.19 29.15 21.83
C PRO A 813 -6.34 28.37 23.14
N GLU A 814 -7.33 27.48 23.22
CA GLU A 814 -7.55 26.57 24.35
C GLU A 814 -6.57 25.40 24.40
N SER A 815 -5.90 25.08 23.29
CA SER A 815 -5.03 23.92 23.21
C SER A 815 -3.75 24.10 24.03
N ARG A 816 -3.13 22.99 24.41
CA ARG A 816 -1.75 22.98 24.87
C ARG A 816 -0.85 23.46 23.73
N HIS A 817 0.05 24.41 24.03
CA HIS A 817 0.88 25.12 23.06
C HIS A 817 0.09 25.85 21.94
N PRO A 818 -0.70 26.88 22.27
CA PRO A 818 -1.48 27.65 21.29
C PRO A 818 -0.63 28.15 20.12
N GLY A 819 -1.18 28.04 18.91
CA GLY A 819 -0.53 28.51 17.68
C GLY A 819 0.65 27.66 17.20
N VAL A 820 1.00 26.56 17.88
CA VAL A 820 1.96 25.58 17.33
C VAL A 820 1.28 24.83 16.18
N PRO A 821 1.90 24.75 14.99
CA PRO A 821 1.35 24.00 13.87
C PRO A 821 1.32 22.50 14.17
N TYR A 822 0.19 21.86 13.89
CA TYR A 822 -0.04 20.44 14.09
C TYR A 822 -0.22 19.71 12.77
N ILE A 823 0.75 18.86 12.41
CA ILE A 823 0.77 18.10 11.17
C ILE A 823 0.19 16.71 11.43
N VAL A 824 -0.93 16.40 10.77
CA VAL A 824 -1.60 15.11 10.86
C VAL A 824 -1.12 14.25 9.70
N PHE A 825 -0.22 13.31 9.95
CA PHE A 825 0.35 12.44 8.92
C PHE A 825 -0.45 11.12 8.81
N PRO A 826 -1.20 10.89 7.71
CA PRO A 826 -2.01 9.69 7.58
C PRO A 826 -1.17 8.42 7.45
N GLY A 827 -1.70 7.29 7.93
CA GLY A 827 -0.96 6.01 7.92
C GLY A 827 -0.66 5.48 6.51
N ASN A 828 -1.50 5.81 5.52
CA ASN A 828 -1.51 5.19 4.19
C ASN A 828 -1.15 6.16 3.05
N VAL A 829 -0.62 7.35 3.36
CA VAL A 829 -0.23 8.39 2.39
C VAL A 829 1.29 8.48 2.25
N GLY A 830 1.73 8.89 1.05
CA GLY A 830 3.14 9.08 0.69
C GLY A 830 3.87 7.78 0.35
N ASP A 831 5.03 7.92 -0.28
CA ASP A 831 5.99 6.83 -0.47
C ASP A 831 6.84 6.61 0.80
N ASN A 832 7.92 5.83 0.71
CA ASN A 832 8.79 5.58 1.87
C ASN A 832 9.56 6.84 2.33
N SER A 833 9.75 7.83 1.47
CA SER A 833 10.50 9.07 1.77
C SER A 833 9.63 10.20 2.29
N ALA A 834 8.31 10.16 2.07
CA ALA A 834 7.38 11.24 2.39
C ALA A 834 7.45 11.75 3.84
N LEU A 835 7.70 10.88 4.83
CA LEU A 835 7.84 11.32 6.23
C LEU A 835 9.16 12.09 6.44
N ALA A 836 10.26 11.62 5.83
CA ALA A 836 11.55 12.29 5.87
C ALA A 836 11.46 13.66 5.19
N GLU A 837 10.81 13.74 4.03
CA GLU A 837 10.57 14.98 3.29
C GLU A 837 9.83 16.02 4.13
N VAL A 838 8.73 15.64 4.80
CA VAL A 838 7.99 16.58 5.66
C VAL A 838 8.88 17.06 6.81
N VAL A 839 9.59 16.16 7.48
CA VAL A 839 10.47 16.55 8.60
C VAL A 839 11.60 17.45 8.13
N GLN A 840 12.26 17.18 7.00
CA GLN A 840 13.32 18.03 6.45
C GLN A 840 12.81 19.43 6.09
N ASN A 841 11.64 19.51 5.46
CA ASN A 841 11.03 20.78 5.06
C ASN A 841 10.56 21.63 6.26
N TRP A 842 10.38 21.01 7.42
CA TRP A 842 9.94 21.65 8.66
C TRP A 842 11.06 21.73 9.72
N ALA A 843 12.21 21.12 9.44
CA ALA A 843 13.42 21.22 10.24
C ALA A 843 13.97 22.66 10.22
N CYS A 844 14.74 23.03 11.24
CA CYS A 844 15.49 24.28 11.18
C CYS A 844 16.49 24.17 10.02
N PRO A 845 16.58 25.15 9.11
CA PRO A 845 17.54 25.11 8.02
C PRO A 845 18.96 24.90 8.57
N SER A 846 19.72 23.98 7.98
CA SER A 846 21.17 23.93 8.17
C SER A 846 21.80 25.22 7.67
N ARG A 847 23.02 25.53 8.14
CA ARG A 847 23.85 26.64 7.64
C ARG A 847 23.80 26.71 6.10
N SER A 848 23.48 27.88 5.54
CA SER A 848 23.45 28.10 4.09
C SER A 848 24.83 27.82 3.48
N SER A 849 24.89 27.27 2.28
CA SER A 849 26.18 27.09 1.60
C SER A 849 26.75 28.44 1.14
N THR A 850 28.08 28.57 1.07
CA THR A 850 28.72 29.78 0.51
C THR A 850 28.26 30.05 -0.92
N LYS A 851 27.98 29.00 -1.70
CA LYS A 851 27.44 29.10 -3.07
C LYS A 851 26.07 29.76 -3.11
N GLU A 852 25.13 29.31 -2.26
CA GLU A 852 23.80 29.91 -2.18
C GLU A 852 23.86 31.36 -1.73
N LEU A 853 24.73 31.64 -0.75
CA LEU A 853 24.96 32.98 -0.22
C LEU A 853 25.44 33.94 -1.33
N LEU A 854 26.45 33.54 -2.12
CA LEU A 854 26.98 34.35 -3.22
C LEU A 854 26.00 34.51 -4.39
N LEU A 855 25.27 33.45 -4.77
CA LEU A 855 24.24 33.53 -5.82
C LEU A 855 23.10 34.49 -5.47
N ASN A 856 22.69 34.52 -4.19
CA ASN A 856 21.67 35.46 -3.71
C ASN A 856 22.18 36.90 -3.74
N ALA A 857 23.44 37.12 -3.39
CA ALA A 857 24.09 38.42 -3.49
C ALA A 857 24.19 38.92 -4.93
N GLU A 858 24.56 38.05 -5.86
CA GLU A 858 24.62 38.35 -7.30
C GLU A 858 23.25 38.69 -7.90
N LYS A 859 22.21 37.88 -7.60
CA LYS A 859 20.83 38.16 -8.05
C LYS A 859 20.28 39.48 -7.51
N SER A 860 20.70 39.86 -6.31
CA SER A 860 20.19 41.04 -5.61
C SER A 860 21.09 42.27 -5.78
N GLY A 861 22.23 42.14 -6.46
CA GLY A 861 23.15 43.24 -6.78
C GLY A 861 23.91 43.81 -5.60
N TYR A 862 24.27 43.00 -4.58
CA TYR A 862 25.08 43.43 -3.44
C TYR A 862 26.34 42.57 -3.26
N ALA A 863 27.32 43.08 -2.48
CA ALA A 863 28.53 42.35 -2.13
C ALA A 863 28.44 41.77 -0.71
N VAL A 864 29.09 40.64 -0.48
CA VAL A 864 29.15 39.97 0.82
C VAL A 864 30.50 40.26 1.46
N GLY A 865 30.50 40.75 2.69
CA GLY A 865 31.75 40.95 3.44
C GLY A 865 32.33 39.63 3.92
N ALA A 866 33.64 39.44 3.72
CA ALA A 866 34.41 38.34 4.28
C ALA A 866 35.44 38.91 5.27
N PHE A 867 35.50 38.35 6.49
CA PHE A 867 36.24 38.92 7.60
C PHE A 867 37.09 37.86 8.30
N ASN A 868 38.40 38.10 8.36
CA ASN A 868 39.33 37.25 9.10
C ASN A 868 39.07 37.32 10.61
N VAL A 869 38.90 36.14 11.24
CA VAL A 869 38.70 35.98 12.67
C VAL A 869 39.83 35.17 13.31
N TYR A 870 40.27 35.64 14.47
CA TYR A 870 41.46 35.10 15.17
C TYR A 870 41.11 34.44 16.51
N ASN A 871 39.95 34.76 17.08
CA ASN A 871 39.48 34.29 18.39
C ASN A 871 37.94 34.37 18.47
N LEU A 872 37.37 33.97 19.62
CA LEU A 872 35.93 33.97 19.85
C LEU A 872 35.34 35.38 19.81
N GLU A 873 36.04 36.35 20.38
CA GLU A 873 35.60 37.75 20.42
C GLU A 873 35.47 38.34 19.00
N GLY A 874 36.36 37.99 18.08
CA GLY A 874 36.28 38.37 16.67
C GLY A 874 35.08 37.72 15.97
N ILE A 875 34.81 36.44 16.25
CA ILE A 875 33.62 35.73 15.73
C ILE A 875 32.34 36.44 16.18
N GLU A 876 32.21 36.73 17.48
CA GLU A 876 31.04 37.40 18.03
C GLU A 876 30.88 38.83 17.48
N ALA A 877 31.98 39.57 17.30
CA ALA A 877 31.95 40.92 16.75
C ALA A 877 31.43 40.96 15.31
N VAL A 878 31.90 40.05 14.45
CA VAL A 878 31.44 39.97 13.05
C VAL A 878 29.97 39.57 13.00
N ILE A 879 29.54 38.58 13.78
CA ILE A 879 28.14 38.15 13.81
C ILE A 879 27.23 39.27 14.32
N ALA A 880 27.58 39.92 15.42
CA ALA A 880 26.77 41.01 15.97
C ALA A 880 26.64 42.18 14.99
N ALA A 881 27.69 42.51 14.24
CA ALA A 881 27.64 43.53 13.20
C ALA A 881 26.76 43.09 12.01
N ALA A 882 26.90 41.85 11.55
CA ALA A 882 26.10 41.30 10.46
C ALA A 882 24.60 41.28 10.80
N GLU A 883 24.25 40.90 12.04
CA GLU A 883 22.87 40.91 12.52
C GLU A 883 22.30 42.31 12.67
N ALA A 884 23.10 43.27 13.15
CA ALA A 884 22.67 44.67 13.30
C ALA A 884 22.40 45.36 11.96
N GLU A 885 23.16 45.00 10.92
CA GLU A 885 23.01 45.52 9.55
C GLU A 885 22.07 44.66 8.68
N GLU A 886 21.47 43.61 9.24
CA GLU A 886 20.63 42.64 8.52
C GLU A 886 21.30 42.08 7.24
N SER A 887 22.64 41.93 7.27
CA SER A 887 23.47 41.58 6.11
C SER A 887 24.12 40.20 6.27
N PRO A 888 24.27 39.41 5.19
CA PRO A 888 25.08 38.19 5.26
C PRO A 888 26.58 38.52 5.40
N ALA A 889 27.35 37.58 5.94
CA ALA A 889 28.81 37.69 6.07
C ALA A 889 29.53 36.33 6.02
N ILE A 890 30.83 36.36 5.73
CA ILE A 890 31.71 35.19 5.72
C ILE A 890 32.77 35.35 6.83
N LEU A 891 32.86 34.37 7.73
CA LEU A 891 33.94 34.26 8.72
C LEU A 891 35.13 33.54 8.06
N GLN A 892 36.25 34.23 7.89
CA GLN A 892 37.47 33.67 7.33
C GLN A 892 38.43 33.22 8.43
N VAL A 893 38.99 32.02 8.29
CA VAL A 893 40.02 31.50 9.19
C VAL A 893 41.31 31.36 8.39
N HIS A 894 42.27 32.24 8.68
CA HIS A 894 43.60 32.22 8.09
C HIS A 894 44.45 31.06 8.66
N PRO A 895 45.48 30.54 7.95
CA PRO A 895 46.29 29.41 8.43
C PRO A 895 47.03 29.70 9.73
N SER A 896 47.44 30.96 9.97
CA SER A 896 48.05 31.37 11.24
C SER A 896 47.05 31.28 12.41
N SER A 897 45.81 31.69 12.20
CA SER A 897 44.70 31.56 13.17
C SER A 897 44.39 30.09 13.43
N LEU A 898 44.36 29.25 12.40
CA LEU A 898 44.14 27.82 12.54
C LEU A 898 45.28 27.14 13.32
N LYS A 899 46.54 27.54 13.09
CA LYS A 899 47.70 27.00 13.81
C LYS A 899 47.69 27.35 15.30
N GLN A 900 47.15 28.51 15.67
CA GLN A 900 47.05 28.95 17.08
C GLN A 900 45.78 28.41 17.76
N GLY A 901 44.61 28.56 17.13
CA GLY A 901 43.31 28.22 17.69
C GLY A 901 42.86 26.78 17.46
N GLY A 902 43.44 26.09 16.47
CA GLY A 902 43.14 24.70 16.13
C GLY A 902 41.69 24.43 15.74
N VAL A 903 41.31 23.15 15.78
CA VAL A 903 39.92 22.69 15.57
C VAL A 903 38.89 23.40 16.47
N PRO A 904 39.19 23.74 17.75
CA PRO A 904 38.25 24.49 18.58
C PRO A 904 37.81 25.85 17.99
N LEU A 905 38.72 26.60 17.38
CA LEU A 905 38.38 27.89 16.75
C LEU A 905 37.39 27.70 15.59
N VAL A 906 37.63 26.68 14.75
CA VAL A 906 36.74 26.34 13.63
C VAL A 906 35.36 25.93 14.15
N ALA A 907 35.32 25.07 15.18
CA ALA A 907 34.07 24.66 15.82
C ALA A 907 33.28 25.85 16.40
N CYS A 908 33.97 26.84 16.98
CA CYS A 908 33.34 28.09 17.43
C CYS A 908 32.76 28.88 16.26
N CYS A 909 33.49 29.02 15.14
CA CYS A 909 32.97 29.70 13.94
C CYS A 909 31.70 29.03 13.42
N ILE A 910 31.71 27.70 13.30
CA ILE A 910 30.57 26.91 12.83
C ILE A 910 29.38 27.09 13.77
N ALA A 911 29.58 26.88 15.07
CA ALA A 911 28.51 26.96 16.06
C ALA A 911 27.90 28.37 16.15
N ALA A 912 28.71 29.41 15.97
CA ALA A 912 28.24 30.78 15.99
C ALA A 912 27.49 31.12 14.67
N ALA A 913 27.98 30.67 13.53
CA ALA A 913 27.31 30.81 12.23
C ALA A 913 25.93 30.13 12.20
N GLU A 914 25.81 28.92 12.80
CA GLU A 914 24.55 28.19 12.92
C GLU A 914 23.50 28.91 13.80
N ARG A 915 23.95 29.73 14.76
CA ARG A 915 23.10 30.48 15.69
C ARG A 915 22.70 31.86 15.18
N ALA A 916 23.39 32.38 14.17
CA ALA A 916 23.15 33.72 13.65
C ALA A 916 21.74 33.85 13.03
N SER A 917 21.11 35.00 13.25
CA SER A 917 19.81 35.35 12.69
C SER A 917 19.88 35.74 11.20
N VAL A 918 21.08 36.07 10.70
CA VAL A 918 21.41 36.32 9.28
C VAL A 918 22.25 35.17 8.70
N PRO A 919 22.35 35.02 7.36
CA PRO A 919 23.19 33.99 6.75
C PRO A 919 24.69 34.23 7.01
N ILE A 920 25.37 33.28 7.65
CA ILE A 920 26.81 33.30 7.92
C ILE A 920 27.45 31.99 7.43
N THR A 921 28.58 32.08 6.72
CA THR A 921 29.39 30.92 6.32
C THR A 921 30.81 31.01 6.84
N VAL A 922 31.51 29.88 6.92
CA VAL A 922 32.90 29.78 7.41
C VAL A 922 33.81 29.36 6.26
N HIS A 923 34.85 30.15 6.01
CA HIS A 923 35.79 30.00 4.91
C HIS A 923 37.22 29.77 5.41
N TYR A 924 37.95 28.83 4.80
CA TYR A 924 39.38 28.67 5.06
C TYR A 924 40.19 29.49 4.06
N ASP A 925 40.84 30.53 4.55
CA ASP A 925 41.48 31.57 3.73
C ASP A 925 42.96 31.22 3.45
N HIS A 926 43.51 31.65 2.31
CA HIS A 926 44.93 31.52 1.94
C HIS A 926 45.57 30.12 2.15
N GLY A 927 44.89 29.05 1.73
CA GLY A 927 45.44 27.69 1.80
C GLY A 927 46.55 27.46 0.77
N ALA A 928 47.81 27.70 1.16
CA ALA A 928 48.97 27.46 0.30
C ALA A 928 49.53 26.04 0.42
N ASP A 929 49.51 25.44 1.62
CA ASP A 929 50.05 24.10 1.88
C ASP A 929 49.00 23.00 1.65
N LYS A 930 49.41 21.93 0.95
CA LYS A 930 48.51 20.83 0.59
C LYS A 930 47.99 20.07 1.81
N HIS A 931 48.82 19.85 2.82
CA HIS A 931 48.44 19.11 4.01
C HIS A 931 47.40 19.90 4.83
N ASP A 932 47.59 21.22 4.95
CA ASP A 932 46.64 22.09 5.65
C ASP A 932 45.30 22.18 4.92
N LEU A 933 45.30 22.29 3.58
CA LEU A 933 44.08 22.23 2.77
C LEU A 933 43.33 20.91 2.95
N LEU A 934 44.02 19.76 2.88
CA LEU A 934 43.40 18.46 3.09
C LEU A 934 42.82 18.33 4.52
N GLY A 935 43.48 18.92 5.52
CA GLY A 935 42.95 19.02 6.87
C GLY A 935 41.68 19.87 6.93
N ALA A 936 41.67 21.05 6.30
CA ALA A 936 40.53 21.96 6.27
C ALA A 936 39.28 21.31 5.64
N LEU A 937 39.44 20.47 4.61
CA LEU A 937 38.35 19.71 3.98
C LEU A 937 37.63 18.76 4.96
N GLU A 938 38.23 18.41 6.08
CA GLU A 938 37.64 17.53 7.12
C GLU A 938 37.14 18.31 8.36
N MET A 939 37.34 19.63 8.44
CA MET A 939 37.09 20.44 9.63
C MET A 939 35.74 21.16 9.65
N GLY A 940 34.89 20.98 8.63
CA GLY A 940 33.53 21.54 8.59
C GLY A 940 33.41 22.97 8.05
N PHE A 941 34.41 23.45 7.30
CA PHE A 941 34.32 24.69 6.52
C PHE A 941 33.23 24.59 5.43
N ASP A 942 32.68 25.72 4.99
CA ASP A 942 31.76 25.80 3.83
C ASP A 942 32.52 25.98 2.51
N SER A 943 33.68 26.62 2.58
CA SER A 943 34.51 26.96 1.44
C SER A 943 35.99 27.02 1.81
N VAL A 944 36.86 26.84 0.81
CA VAL A 944 38.32 26.98 0.96
C VAL A 944 38.87 27.84 -0.17
N MET A 945 39.91 28.60 0.13
CA MET A 945 40.74 29.28 -0.85
C MET A 945 42.02 28.47 -1.11
N VAL A 946 42.28 28.15 -2.36
CA VAL A 946 43.54 27.56 -2.82
C VAL A 946 44.47 28.67 -3.30
N ASP A 947 45.52 28.92 -2.53
CA ASP A 947 46.52 29.94 -2.86
C ASP A 947 47.74 29.31 -3.54
N GLY A 948 47.63 29.16 -4.87
CA GLY A 948 48.72 28.74 -5.75
C GLY A 948 49.47 29.91 -6.40
N SER A 949 49.30 31.14 -5.91
CA SER A 949 49.79 32.37 -6.55
C SER A 949 51.32 32.42 -6.74
N HIS A 950 52.06 31.64 -5.95
CA HIS A 950 53.52 31.53 -5.98
C HIS A 950 54.04 30.51 -7.02
N LEU A 951 53.15 29.72 -7.63
CA LEU A 951 53.50 28.70 -8.63
C LEU A 951 53.45 29.27 -10.05
N THR A 952 54.05 28.56 -11.01
CA THR A 952 53.80 28.86 -12.42
C THR A 952 52.33 28.59 -12.78
N LEU A 953 51.81 29.19 -13.86
CA LEU A 953 50.41 29.01 -14.26
C LEU A 953 50.02 27.52 -14.42
N GLU A 954 50.86 26.73 -15.10
CA GLU A 954 50.61 25.30 -15.31
C GLU A 954 50.59 24.51 -13.98
N GLU A 955 51.51 24.82 -13.07
CA GLU A 955 51.58 24.19 -11.75
C GLU A 955 50.39 24.60 -10.87
N ASN A 956 49.97 25.87 -10.89
CA ASN A 956 48.80 26.36 -10.17
C ASN A 956 47.52 25.70 -10.69
N ILE A 957 47.35 25.59 -12.02
CA ILE A 957 46.20 24.90 -12.62
C ILE A 957 46.12 23.46 -12.10
N LEU A 958 47.24 22.72 -12.16
CA LEU A 958 47.27 21.33 -11.72
C LEU A 958 47.00 21.20 -10.22
N TYR A 959 47.57 22.09 -9.41
CA TYR A 959 47.40 22.10 -7.96
C TYR A 959 45.94 22.39 -7.57
N THR A 960 45.39 23.49 -8.08
CA THR A 960 44.03 23.95 -7.81
C THR A 960 42.99 22.95 -8.30
N LYS A 961 43.16 22.35 -9.47
CA LYS A 961 42.25 21.32 -10.00
C LYS A 961 42.13 20.10 -9.08
N ASN A 962 43.25 19.66 -8.52
CA ASN A 962 43.27 18.50 -7.61
C ASN A 962 42.51 18.78 -6.32
N ILE A 963 42.70 19.96 -5.72
CA ILE A 963 42.00 20.35 -4.50
C ILE A 963 40.52 20.63 -4.78
N SER A 964 40.21 21.29 -5.89
CA SER A 964 38.83 21.59 -6.30
C SER A 964 37.99 20.32 -6.42
N SER A 965 38.52 19.29 -7.10
CA SER A 965 37.86 17.99 -7.23
C SER A 965 37.55 17.33 -5.88
N LEU A 966 38.45 17.46 -4.90
CA LEU A 966 38.26 16.90 -3.55
C LEU A 966 37.25 17.70 -2.73
N ALA A 967 37.30 19.04 -2.81
CA ALA A 967 36.37 19.94 -2.12
C ALA A 967 34.94 19.77 -2.65
N HIS A 968 34.76 19.67 -3.97
CA HIS A 968 33.47 19.44 -4.61
C HIS A 968 32.85 18.10 -4.24
N ALA A 969 33.65 17.05 -4.06
CA ALA A 969 33.17 15.76 -3.56
C ALA A 969 32.56 15.83 -2.15
N LYS A 970 32.88 16.90 -1.40
CA LYS A 970 32.32 17.22 -0.07
C LYS A 970 31.31 18.37 -0.11
N GLY A 971 30.96 18.87 -1.29
CA GLY A 971 30.00 19.96 -1.47
C GLY A 971 30.52 21.35 -1.05
N MET A 972 31.84 21.53 -0.96
CA MET A 972 32.46 22.81 -0.57
C MET A 972 32.73 23.68 -1.79
N LEU A 973 32.61 25.01 -1.62
CA LEU A 973 32.95 25.99 -2.65
C LEU A 973 34.47 26.25 -2.67
N VAL A 974 35.05 26.37 -3.87
CA VAL A 974 36.50 26.59 -4.03
C VAL A 974 36.75 27.98 -4.60
N GLU A 975 37.40 28.80 -3.79
CA GLU A 975 38.04 30.04 -4.23
C GLU A 975 39.49 29.74 -4.64
N ALA A 976 39.99 30.42 -5.67
CA ALA A 976 41.39 30.32 -6.04
C ALA A 976 41.94 31.65 -6.55
N GLU A 977 43.23 31.90 -6.28
CA GLU A 977 43.91 33.12 -6.66
C GLU A 977 44.77 32.92 -7.92
N LEU A 978 44.63 33.87 -8.86
CA LEU A 978 45.43 33.93 -10.07
C LEU A 978 46.34 35.18 -10.06
N GLY A 979 47.61 34.94 -9.74
CA GLY A 979 48.63 35.98 -9.58
C GLY A 979 48.85 36.35 -8.11
N ARG A 980 49.93 37.07 -7.81
CA ARG A 980 50.33 37.41 -6.44
C ARG A 980 50.07 38.90 -6.16
N LEU A 981 49.38 39.21 -5.08
CA LEU A 981 49.16 40.58 -4.60
C LEU A 981 50.43 41.13 -3.89
N SER A 982 50.75 42.42 -4.06
CA SER A 982 51.80 43.09 -3.27
C SER A 982 51.26 43.53 -1.91
N GLY A 983 52.07 43.52 -0.86
CA GLY A 983 51.67 44.00 0.47
C GLY A 983 52.28 43.21 1.63
N THR A 984 51.91 43.59 2.85
CA THR A 984 52.26 42.86 4.09
C THR A 984 50.98 42.46 4.81
N GLU A 985 50.78 41.15 4.97
CA GLU A 985 49.74 40.59 5.84
C GLU A 985 50.35 39.50 6.72
N ASP A 986 50.13 39.61 8.03
CA ASP A 986 50.46 38.63 9.07
C ASP A 986 51.82 37.92 8.94
N GLY A 987 52.85 38.66 8.51
CA GLY A 987 54.25 38.23 8.49
C GLY A 987 54.83 37.88 7.12
N LEU A 988 54.02 37.85 6.05
CA LEU A 988 54.48 37.68 4.68
C LEU A 988 54.53 39.05 3.99
N THR A 989 55.70 39.42 3.45
CA THR A 989 55.86 40.67 2.68
C THR A 989 56.20 40.32 1.24
N VAL A 990 55.35 40.74 0.31
CA VAL A 990 55.59 40.65 -1.14
C VAL A 990 56.04 42.03 -1.62
N GLU A 991 57.25 42.13 -2.18
CA GLU A 991 57.76 43.40 -2.71
C GLU A 991 56.92 43.92 -3.89
N GLU A 992 56.76 45.24 -4.00
CA GLU A 992 55.96 45.95 -5.02
C GLU A 992 56.24 45.53 -6.47
N TYR A 993 57.46 45.03 -6.76
CA TYR A 993 57.86 44.63 -8.12
C TYR A 993 57.26 43.29 -8.59
N GLU A 994 56.75 42.46 -7.67
CA GLU A 994 56.16 41.14 -8.00
C GLU A 994 54.64 41.18 -8.22
N ALA A 995 53.95 42.29 -7.93
CA ALA A 995 52.52 42.42 -8.20
C ALA A 995 52.24 42.45 -9.71
N ARG A 996 51.57 41.40 -10.20
CA ARG A 996 51.09 41.33 -11.58
C ARG A 996 49.58 41.51 -11.58
N PHE A 997 49.09 42.43 -12.41
CA PHE A 997 47.66 42.49 -12.72
C PHE A 997 47.21 41.15 -13.29
N THR A 998 46.01 40.71 -12.90
CA THR A 998 45.44 39.47 -13.44
C THR A 998 45.23 39.62 -14.95
N ASP A 999 45.85 38.74 -15.72
CA ASP A 999 45.67 38.67 -17.17
C ASP A 999 44.37 37.94 -17.51
N ILE A 1000 43.56 38.51 -18.42
CA ILE A 1000 42.23 38.00 -18.74
C ILE A 1000 42.30 36.65 -19.47
N ALA A 1001 43.28 36.45 -20.34
CA ALA A 1001 43.42 35.19 -21.07
C ALA A 1001 43.87 34.07 -20.12
N GLN A 1002 44.78 34.38 -19.18
CA GLN A 1002 45.16 33.45 -18.11
C GLN A 1002 43.98 33.15 -17.18
N ALA A 1003 43.15 34.15 -16.85
CA ALA A 1003 41.95 33.95 -16.05
C ALA A 1003 40.93 33.03 -16.72
N GLU A 1004 40.70 33.19 -18.02
CA GLU A 1004 39.80 32.31 -18.78
C GLU A 1004 40.33 30.88 -18.79
N GLN A 1005 41.63 30.69 -19.09
CA GLN A 1005 42.26 29.38 -19.06
C GLN A 1005 42.19 28.74 -17.66
N PHE A 1006 42.48 29.52 -16.61
CA PHE A 1006 42.51 29.03 -15.24
C PHE A 1006 41.13 28.55 -14.78
N ILE A 1007 40.07 29.30 -15.07
CA ILE A 1007 38.68 28.90 -14.76
C ILE A 1007 38.34 27.58 -15.46
N ASP A 1008 38.59 27.50 -16.77
CA ASP A 1008 38.19 26.35 -17.60
C ASP A 1008 38.91 25.05 -17.19
N GLU A 1009 40.18 25.15 -16.77
CA GLU A 1009 40.98 23.98 -16.47
C GLU A 1009 40.90 23.50 -15.01
N THR A 1010 40.64 24.41 -14.06
CA THR A 1010 40.61 24.12 -12.62
C THR A 1010 39.23 23.75 -12.08
N GLY A 1011 38.16 24.29 -12.66
CA GLY A 1011 36.79 24.08 -12.17
C GLY A 1011 36.46 24.85 -10.88
N ILE A 1012 37.16 25.93 -10.57
CA ILE A 1012 36.90 26.78 -9.38
C ILE A 1012 35.51 27.44 -9.45
N ASP A 1013 34.97 27.79 -8.29
CA ASP A 1013 33.67 28.47 -8.16
C ASP A 1013 33.80 29.98 -7.97
N ALA A 1014 34.94 30.43 -7.44
CA ALA A 1014 35.25 31.84 -7.20
C ALA A 1014 36.69 32.15 -7.58
N LEU A 1015 36.90 33.25 -8.31
CA LEU A 1015 38.22 33.71 -8.75
C LEU A 1015 38.61 34.97 -7.99
N ALA A 1016 39.69 34.88 -7.21
CA ALA A 1016 40.35 36.03 -6.60
C ALA A 1016 41.28 36.71 -7.62
N VAL A 1017 41.14 38.02 -7.78
CA VAL A 1017 41.84 38.81 -8.80
C VAL A 1017 42.66 39.96 -8.21
N CYS A 1018 43.73 40.31 -8.92
CA CYS A 1018 44.59 41.46 -8.65
C CYS A 1018 44.38 42.54 -9.71
N ILE A 1019 43.75 43.66 -9.32
CA ILE A 1019 43.54 44.85 -10.15
C ILE A 1019 44.36 46.06 -9.67
N GLY A 1020 45.36 45.82 -8.80
CA GLY A 1020 46.12 46.86 -8.08
C GLY A 1020 45.66 47.07 -6.63
N ASN A 1021 44.81 46.18 -6.12
CA ASN A 1021 44.50 46.03 -4.70
C ASN A 1021 45.73 45.45 -3.96
N VAL A 1022 45.90 45.82 -2.69
CA VAL A 1022 47.02 45.36 -1.85
C VAL A 1022 46.51 44.86 -0.51
N HIS A 1023 47.23 43.91 0.09
CA HIS A 1023 46.99 43.52 1.48
C HIS A 1023 47.64 44.54 2.43
N GLY A 1024 46.86 44.99 3.42
CA GLY A 1024 47.32 45.95 4.42
C GLY A 1024 47.21 47.42 4.00
N LYS A 1025 48.17 48.24 4.44
CA LYS A 1025 48.08 49.70 4.31
C LYS A 1025 48.52 50.16 2.91
N TYR A 1026 47.63 50.80 2.19
CA TYR A 1026 47.93 51.42 0.90
C TYR A 1026 49.09 52.43 1.00
N PRO A 1027 49.93 52.55 -0.06
CA PRO A 1027 51.00 53.53 -0.10
C PRO A 1027 50.45 54.98 -0.01
N PRO A 1028 51.29 55.97 0.37
CA PRO A 1028 50.86 57.37 0.50
C PRO A 1028 50.25 57.97 -0.77
N SER A 1029 50.57 57.41 -1.94
CA SER A 1029 49.98 57.76 -3.24
C SER A 1029 48.52 57.33 -3.41
N GLY A 1030 47.98 56.53 -2.48
CA GLY A 1030 46.62 55.98 -2.54
C GLY A 1030 46.52 54.69 -3.37
N PRO A 1031 45.35 54.03 -3.32
CA PRO A 1031 45.06 52.83 -4.13
C PRO A 1031 45.07 53.14 -5.63
N ASN A 1032 45.77 52.33 -6.43
CA ASN A 1032 45.80 52.44 -7.89
C ASN A 1032 45.03 51.26 -8.54
N LEU A 1033 43.69 51.29 -8.42
CA LEU A 1033 42.81 50.22 -8.89
C LEU A 1033 42.44 50.41 -10.37
N ARG A 1034 42.65 49.37 -11.19
CA ARG A 1034 42.20 49.29 -12.59
C ARG A 1034 40.74 48.83 -12.66
N LEU A 1035 39.81 49.78 -12.50
CA LEU A 1035 38.37 49.49 -12.57
C LEU A 1035 37.89 49.04 -13.95
N ASP A 1036 38.61 49.40 -15.01
CA ASP A 1036 38.41 48.90 -16.37
C ASP A 1036 38.72 47.40 -16.46
N LEU A 1037 39.84 46.95 -15.90
CA LEU A 1037 40.19 45.53 -15.80
C LEU A 1037 39.17 44.75 -14.96
N LEU A 1038 38.70 45.33 -13.85
CA LEU A 1038 37.66 44.74 -13.01
C LEU A 1038 36.37 44.45 -13.79
N LYS A 1039 35.96 45.40 -14.66
CA LYS A 1039 34.77 45.24 -15.49
C LYS A 1039 34.94 44.11 -16.50
N GLU A 1040 36.11 43.99 -17.11
CA GLU A 1040 36.41 42.92 -18.08
C GLU A 1040 36.45 41.55 -17.41
N LEU A 1041 37.08 41.45 -16.23
CA LEU A 1041 37.09 40.21 -15.42
C LEU A 1041 35.68 39.83 -14.96
N ARG A 1042 34.85 40.80 -14.55
CA ARG A 1042 33.45 40.54 -14.17
C ARG A 1042 32.64 39.97 -15.33
N ALA A 1043 32.79 40.51 -16.53
CA ALA A 1043 32.12 39.99 -17.72
C ALA A 1043 32.56 38.54 -18.03
N LEU A 1044 33.86 38.24 -17.87
CA LEU A 1044 34.38 36.89 -18.02
C LEU A 1044 33.78 35.92 -16.98
N THR A 1045 33.82 36.27 -15.69
CA THR A 1045 33.35 35.37 -14.64
C THR A 1045 31.84 35.15 -14.72
N MET A 1046 31.04 36.18 -15.06
CA MET A 1046 29.61 36.03 -15.32
C MET A 1046 29.32 35.07 -16.47
N LYS A 1047 30.06 35.18 -17.59
CA LYS A 1047 29.94 34.26 -18.72
C LYS A 1047 30.25 32.81 -18.34
N LYS A 1048 31.18 32.59 -17.40
CA LYS A 1048 31.64 31.28 -16.95
C LYS A 1048 30.88 30.74 -15.72
N GLY A 1049 30.02 31.54 -15.10
CA GLY A 1049 29.29 31.17 -13.88
C GLY A 1049 30.15 31.10 -12.62
N VAL A 1050 31.22 31.91 -12.57
CA VAL A 1050 32.19 31.99 -11.45
C VAL A 1050 31.99 33.30 -10.69
N SER A 1051 32.10 33.26 -9.36
CA SER A 1051 32.04 34.46 -8.51
C SER A 1051 33.36 35.23 -8.58
N LEU A 1052 33.31 36.56 -8.61
CA LEU A 1052 34.50 37.41 -8.63
C LEU A 1052 34.82 37.87 -7.20
N VAL A 1053 36.03 37.61 -6.73
CA VAL A 1053 36.48 37.97 -5.38
C VAL A 1053 37.57 39.03 -5.44
N LEU A 1054 37.48 40.03 -4.56
CA LEU A 1054 38.42 41.13 -4.49
C LEU A 1054 38.99 41.25 -3.08
N HIS A 1055 40.26 40.89 -2.95
CA HIS A 1055 41.02 40.93 -1.71
C HIS A 1055 41.50 42.36 -1.38
N GLY A 1056 41.87 42.64 -0.13
CA GLY A 1056 42.51 43.91 0.22
C GLY A 1056 41.60 45.15 0.22
N ALA A 1057 40.33 45.01 0.60
CA ALA A 1057 39.39 46.13 0.68
C ALA A 1057 39.57 47.02 1.93
N SER A 1058 40.31 46.55 2.93
CA SER A 1058 40.57 47.26 4.19
C SER A 1058 41.33 48.57 3.96
N GLY A 1059 40.73 49.69 4.34
CA GLY A 1059 41.34 51.02 4.20
C GLY A 1059 41.05 51.75 2.88
N LEU A 1060 40.23 51.18 1.99
CA LEU A 1060 39.76 51.88 0.80
C LEU A 1060 38.77 53.01 1.16
N PRO A 1061 38.88 54.20 0.53
CA PRO A 1061 37.87 55.25 0.64
C PRO A 1061 36.48 54.77 0.21
N HIS A 1062 35.44 55.19 0.94
CA HIS A 1062 34.04 54.82 0.69
C HIS A 1062 33.58 55.04 -0.77
N GLU A 1063 34.08 56.10 -1.42
CA GLU A 1063 33.75 56.39 -2.83
C GLU A 1063 34.35 55.38 -3.82
N LEU A 1064 35.52 54.81 -3.50
CA LEU A 1064 36.12 53.73 -4.32
C LEU A 1064 35.39 52.40 -4.12
N VAL A 1065 34.95 52.11 -2.89
CA VAL A 1065 34.10 50.96 -2.59
C VAL A 1065 32.78 51.03 -3.37
N LYS A 1066 32.13 52.21 -3.42
CA LYS A 1066 30.96 52.44 -4.29
C LYS A 1066 31.26 52.30 -5.78
N GLY A 1067 32.44 52.73 -6.25
CA GLY A 1067 32.87 52.56 -7.63
C GLY A 1067 32.99 51.08 -8.02
N VAL A 1068 33.61 50.27 -7.15
CA VAL A 1068 33.71 48.81 -7.30
C VAL A 1068 32.31 48.17 -7.35
N HIS A 1069 31.37 48.59 -6.50
CA HIS A 1069 29.98 48.12 -6.55
C HIS A 1069 29.25 48.49 -7.85
N ARG A 1070 29.45 49.72 -8.37
CA ARG A 1070 28.78 50.20 -9.59
C ARG A 1070 29.24 49.43 -10.85
N PHE A 1071 30.55 49.18 -10.99
CA PHE A 1071 31.08 48.44 -12.14
C PHE A 1071 30.97 46.91 -12.00
N GLY A 1072 30.74 46.39 -10.79
CA GLY A 1072 30.46 44.97 -10.53
C GLY A 1072 29.00 44.55 -10.70
N GLY A 1073 28.04 45.48 -10.70
CA GLY A 1073 26.59 45.21 -10.68
C GLY A 1073 25.76 45.75 -11.86
N GLU A 1074 26.31 46.55 -12.77
CA GLU A 1074 25.54 47.11 -13.90
C GLU A 1074 25.43 46.13 -15.09
N GLU A 1075 24.49 45.17 -15.04
CA GLU A 1075 23.87 44.62 -16.26
C GLU A 1075 22.47 43.98 -16.11
N ILE A 1076 21.75 44.13 -14.98
CA ILE A 1076 20.46 43.43 -14.77
C ILE A 1076 19.21 44.33 -14.98
N GLN A 1077 19.34 45.63 -15.25
CA GLN A 1077 18.18 46.53 -15.34
C GLN A 1077 17.58 46.77 -16.75
N ARG A 1078 17.91 45.97 -17.77
CA ARG A 1078 17.31 46.13 -19.11
C ARG A 1078 16.77 44.84 -19.71
N GLU A 1079 15.88 44.16 -19.01
CA GLU A 1079 14.82 43.33 -19.60
C GLU A 1079 13.98 42.79 -18.46
N TYR A 1080 12.84 43.43 -18.16
CA TYR A 1080 11.62 42.93 -17.52
C TYR A 1080 10.88 44.17 -16.99
N GLY A 1081 9.85 44.58 -17.73
CA GLY A 1081 8.98 45.68 -17.35
C GLY A 1081 8.09 45.32 -16.17
N GLY A 1082 7.96 46.27 -15.24
CA GLY A 1082 6.91 46.27 -14.22
C GLY A 1082 7.30 47.05 -12.97
N PRO A 1083 6.64 48.18 -12.63
CA PRO A 1083 6.90 48.88 -11.38
C PRO A 1083 6.11 48.21 -10.26
N GLN A 1084 6.77 47.72 -9.22
CA GLN A 1084 6.10 47.42 -7.95
C GLN A 1084 6.68 48.29 -6.84
N GLN A 1085 5.91 49.34 -6.54
CA GLN A 1085 5.96 50.08 -5.28
C GLN A 1085 5.69 49.11 -4.13
N LEU A 1086 6.59 49.04 -3.15
CA LEU A 1086 6.28 48.50 -1.83
C LEU A 1086 5.48 49.55 -1.03
N PRO A 1087 4.40 49.17 -0.33
CA PRO A 1087 3.51 50.11 0.33
C PRO A 1087 4.08 50.64 1.65
N ALA A 1088 3.94 51.94 1.84
CA ALA A 1088 4.02 52.58 3.14
C ALA A 1088 2.86 52.09 4.02
N VAL A 1089 3.15 51.54 5.19
CA VAL A 1089 2.17 51.37 6.27
C VAL A 1089 2.61 52.19 7.47
N THR A 1090 1.92 53.31 7.64
CA THR A 1090 1.94 54.18 8.80
C THR A 1090 1.06 53.62 9.93
N GLN A 1091 1.61 53.75 11.14
CA GLN A 1091 0.98 54.25 12.37
C GLN A 1091 0.22 53.33 13.36
N GLU A 1092 0.64 53.57 14.62
CA GLU A 1092 -0.10 53.60 15.89
C GLU A 1092 -0.36 52.28 16.67
N ALA A 1093 0.30 52.15 17.83
CA ALA A 1093 -0.39 52.38 19.12
C ALA A 1093 0.55 52.32 20.36
N ARG A 1094 0.57 53.45 21.08
CA ARG A 1094 0.41 53.61 22.54
C ARG A 1094 1.39 52.93 23.53
N LYS A 1095 2.24 53.80 24.09
CA LYS A 1095 2.83 53.70 25.45
C LYS A 1095 1.76 53.87 26.55
N ARG A 1096 1.99 53.21 27.69
CA ARG A 1096 1.63 53.63 29.08
C ARG A 1096 2.51 52.86 30.11
N PRO A 1097 2.69 53.33 31.36
CA PRO A 1097 3.94 53.98 31.77
C PRO A 1097 4.54 53.51 33.13
N GLY A 1098 5.69 54.09 33.50
CA GLY A 1098 6.29 54.14 34.85
C GLY A 1098 7.81 54.08 34.73
N SER A 1099 8.68 54.91 35.31
CA SER A 1099 8.70 55.98 36.31
C SER A 1099 10.09 56.64 36.09
N GLY A 1100 10.35 57.94 36.08
CA GLY A 1100 10.01 59.01 37.00
C GLY A 1100 11.19 60.00 37.03
N HIS A 1101 10.87 61.28 37.23
CA HIS A 1101 11.72 62.41 37.67
C HIS A 1101 12.65 63.14 36.68
N GLY A 1102 12.44 64.47 36.57
CA GLY A 1102 13.54 65.43 36.38
C GLY A 1102 13.34 66.64 35.45
N VAL A 1103 12.38 67.51 35.79
CA VAL A 1103 12.07 68.89 35.31
C VAL A 1103 13.26 69.81 34.91
N CYS A 1104 13.11 70.61 33.83
CA CYS A 1104 13.37 72.08 33.67
C CYS A 1104 13.25 72.50 32.18
N GLN A 1105 12.17 73.14 31.69
CA GLN A 1105 11.75 74.56 31.68
C GLN A 1105 12.34 75.49 30.58
N GLY A 1106 11.43 75.94 29.67
CA GLY A 1106 11.40 77.24 28.95
C GLY A 1106 12.09 77.31 27.57
N SER A 1107 11.60 77.94 26.50
CA SER A 1107 10.33 78.60 26.10
C SER A 1107 10.51 79.13 24.66
N ASN A 1108 9.46 79.03 23.80
CA ASN A 1108 9.03 79.86 22.64
C ASN A 1108 10.07 80.44 21.64
N GLU A 1109 9.89 80.57 20.32
CA GLU A 1109 8.80 80.42 19.36
C GLU A 1109 9.37 80.64 17.93
N SER A 1110 8.68 80.09 16.91
CA SER A 1110 8.56 80.58 15.52
C SER A 1110 9.44 80.03 14.37
N CYS A 1111 8.71 79.35 13.47
CA CYS A 1111 8.70 79.38 12.00
C CYS A 1111 9.75 78.67 11.12
N CYS A 1112 9.18 77.80 10.27
CA CYS A 1112 9.56 77.36 8.92
C CYS A 1112 10.55 76.18 8.73
N SER A 1113 9.95 75.10 8.19
CA SER A 1113 10.48 74.13 7.20
C SER A 1113 11.73 73.31 7.52
N ARG A 1114 11.48 72.08 7.99
CA ARG A 1114 12.21 70.80 7.84
C ARG A 1114 13.67 70.84 7.37
N GLU A 1115 14.52 70.74 8.39
CA GLU A 1115 15.73 69.93 8.57
C GLU A 1115 16.09 68.90 7.47
N ASP A 1116 17.24 69.14 6.83
CA ASP A 1116 18.26 68.11 6.58
C ASP A 1116 19.20 68.08 7.80
N ALA A 1117 19.39 66.92 8.42
CA ALA A 1117 20.34 66.73 9.51
C ALA A 1117 21.03 65.34 9.42
N PRO A 1118 22.26 65.21 9.95
CA PRO A 1118 23.35 64.49 9.29
C PRO A 1118 23.63 63.08 9.84
N LEU A 1119 24.22 62.26 8.97
CA LEU A 1119 24.80 60.94 9.24
C LEU A 1119 25.94 61.00 10.28
N ARG A 1120 25.81 60.19 11.34
CA ARG A 1120 26.89 59.87 12.28
C ARG A 1120 27.73 58.73 11.72
N ILE A 1121 29.02 58.99 11.57
CA ILE A 1121 30.10 58.07 11.21
C ILE A 1121 30.59 57.35 12.47
N CYS A 1122 30.82 56.04 12.42
CA CYS A 1122 31.65 55.33 13.39
C CYS A 1122 32.85 54.66 12.70
N ARG A 1123 34.02 54.86 13.31
CA ARG A 1123 35.36 54.46 12.85
C ARG A 1123 35.64 53.00 13.21
N GLN A 1124 36.28 52.23 12.33
CA GLN A 1124 37.06 51.04 12.74
C GLN A 1124 38.35 50.90 11.92
N SER A 1125 39.45 51.20 12.59
CA SER A 1125 40.78 50.62 12.39
C SER A 1125 41.54 50.89 13.69
N LEU A 1126 41.76 49.87 14.51
CA LEU A 1126 42.69 49.92 15.63
C LEU A 1126 43.11 48.48 15.99
N ASN A 1127 44.36 48.15 15.66
CA ASN A 1127 45.08 47.06 16.30
C ASN A 1127 45.03 47.24 17.82
N VAL A 1128 44.72 46.17 18.55
CA VAL A 1128 45.13 46.05 19.95
C VAL A 1128 45.70 44.64 20.16
N ALA A 1129 47.02 44.58 20.25
CA ALA A 1129 47.71 43.51 20.93
C ALA A 1129 47.57 43.71 22.45
N THR A 1130 47.22 42.63 23.15
CA THR A 1130 47.53 42.27 24.54
C THR A 1130 47.67 43.39 25.59
N GLN A 1131 46.71 43.45 26.52
CA GLN A 1131 46.91 42.99 27.90
C GLN A 1131 45.61 42.50 28.53
#